data_AF-A0A0P9P144-F1
#
_entry.id   AF-A0A0P9P144-F1
#
_cell.length_a   1.000
_cell.length_b   1.000
_cell.length_c   1.000
_cell.angle_alpha   90.00
_cell.angle_beta   90.00
_cell.angle_gamma   90.00
#
_symmetry.space_group_name_H-M   'P 1'
#
loop_
_entity.id
_entity.type
_entity.pdbx_description
1 polymer ?
#
loop_
_entity_poly.entity_id
_entity_poly.type
_entity_poly.pdbx_seq_one_letter_code
_entity_poly.pdbx_strand_id
1 'polypeptide(L)'
;MLAKVPDKRNDGKSSFKSLQKYIEERDVIDSETGEIKGRLRHRLSVETNCLDRDTAWREMLAVADMNGRVKDPVYHAVISWQKDEKPTNRQAFEACQEAMEAIGMQDHQFVAAVHRDTDNHHVHLMVNRVNPETYKAVYPDRDFYKLDRTMREIELSQGWKHDNGPFSVHERDGNKVVDWAKSSAKEYRKEQAEKRIRRPTKVKDMEQHTGNESLYTYAQAEPKNDAKAVLQKPDSSWQSLHRALAKHGLELRPTSDKMNAFRVHSAADPRICIKASAMELGGGKLIKQLGPYEQFQIRYFDRDAEEKQIYSKYRQLRDPAKRTENREQRAKERAELRGKYDEFVDEWKATKAPAKAELANSQKLRRKSLTDQFKATREAIRTSGLDGNQRKALTSVATFTVAAKRDELKAIIKAEHTSFKKEKCPCYRDWVTDRAEAGDPAAIAQLRGFAYADKRKGKRQEEPNITDVKQPYFAATSDSDLDPARPARLSERVTWAVDRSTGAVNYSVNDRLAFRDEGQRITFNKDSRNDADSIELGLLLAKEKFGAVAVHGGQEFRDRVLVTAVERRLDVRFADPELEQQRKDAIKADIDQARQRFIEDQQQVGVIRAQHEAKKAPRQAAMTRDEAQQALSAPAPVRPVRDYVEMDAVEADVAQYRSRLDRTHLESWGKRPDPEKAGGFIGRHVAKVKAMQWDNDFSKNVERPSEARRDHLNSDHPDAIKLRDDAWSQALKTHDSSVNAWTKNCDYAMQTLMNTHVDSEPAAPNQDDQRAARQTEAQRLQQRQEEQERERQNSLNRDSPDLDM
;
A
#
# COMPACT_ATOMS: atom_id res chain seq x y z
N MET A 1 -27.86 -18.49 -18.97
CA MET A 1 -29.10 -18.16 -18.22
C MET A 1 -29.34 -19.16 -17.10
N LEU A 2 -29.85 -18.74 -15.94
CA LEU A 2 -30.13 -19.61 -14.79
C LEU A 2 -31.47 -19.25 -14.15
N ALA A 3 -32.24 -20.26 -13.76
CA ALA A 3 -33.43 -20.10 -12.94
C ALA A 3 -33.21 -20.73 -11.57
N LYS A 4 -33.40 -19.97 -10.50
CA LYS A 4 -33.20 -20.41 -9.13
C LYS A 4 -34.43 -20.12 -8.28
N VAL A 5 -34.87 -21.12 -7.53
CA VAL A 5 -35.85 -20.96 -6.45
C VAL A 5 -35.06 -20.71 -5.16
N PRO A 6 -35.12 -19.51 -4.56
CA PRO A 6 -34.36 -19.21 -3.36
C PRO A 6 -34.79 -20.05 -2.16
N ASP A 7 -33.86 -20.30 -1.24
CA ASP A 7 -34.17 -20.94 0.03
C ASP A 7 -35.18 -20.08 0.83
N LYS A 8 -36.06 -20.74 1.58
CA LYS A 8 -37.02 -20.06 2.45
C LYS A 8 -36.32 -19.29 3.58
N ARG A 9 -37.01 -18.31 4.13
CA ARG A 9 -36.63 -17.61 5.37
C ARG A 9 -36.41 -18.61 6.52
N ASN A 10 -35.54 -18.25 7.47
CA ASN A 10 -35.20 -19.08 8.64
C ASN A 10 -36.40 -19.43 9.53
N ASP A 11 -37.46 -18.62 9.49
CA ASP A 11 -38.74 -18.85 10.18
C ASP A 11 -39.67 -19.83 9.44
N GLY A 12 -39.27 -20.29 8.24
CA GLY A 12 -40.01 -21.22 7.38
C GLY A 12 -41.27 -20.64 6.74
N LYS A 13 -41.53 -19.33 6.90
CA LYS A 13 -42.75 -18.65 6.44
C LYS A 13 -42.48 -17.76 5.21
N SER A 14 -43.48 -17.62 4.36
CA SER A 14 -43.46 -16.71 3.21
C SER A 14 -44.63 -15.72 3.31
N SER A 15 -44.47 -14.52 2.74
CA SER A 15 -45.50 -13.47 2.76
C SER A 15 -45.50 -12.73 1.43
N PHE A 16 -46.64 -12.69 0.74
CA PHE A 16 -46.80 -11.92 -0.51
C PHE A 16 -46.39 -10.46 -0.31
N LYS A 17 -46.85 -9.82 0.78
CA LYS A 17 -46.51 -8.42 1.09
C LYS A 17 -45.00 -8.21 1.24
N SER A 18 -44.34 -9.08 2.00
CA SER A 18 -42.90 -8.94 2.28
C SER A 18 -42.07 -9.23 1.04
N LEU A 19 -42.48 -10.21 0.23
CA LEU A 19 -41.78 -10.57 -1.01
C LEU A 19 -41.99 -9.50 -2.08
N GLN A 20 -43.22 -9.02 -2.29
CA GLN A 20 -43.48 -7.93 -3.23
C GLN A 20 -42.69 -6.67 -2.84
N LYS A 21 -42.69 -6.33 -1.55
CA LYS A 21 -41.85 -5.24 -1.03
C LYS A 21 -40.36 -5.47 -1.34
N TYR A 22 -39.85 -6.67 -1.12
CA TYR A 22 -38.46 -7.02 -1.40
C TYR A 22 -38.08 -6.93 -2.89
N ILE A 23 -38.97 -7.34 -3.79
CA ILE A 23 -38.69 -7.32 -5.24
C ILE A 23 -38.93 -5.94 -5.87
N GLU A 24 -39.69 -5.05 -5.21
CA GLU A 24 -40.01 -3.71 -5.73
C GLU A 24 -39.30 -2.55 -5.01
N GLU A 25 -38.81 -2.75 -3.78
CA GLU A 25 -38.07 -1.73 -3.05
C GLU A 25 -36.58 -2.09 -3.02
N ARG A 26 -35.74 -1.18 -3.54
CA ARG A 26 -34.29 -1.29 -3.40
C ARG A 26 -33.69 -0.10 -2.66
N ASP A 27 -32.63 -0.40 -1.93
CA ASP A 27 -31.70 0.57 -1.37
C ASP A 27 -30.82 1.15 -2.51
N VAL A 28 -30.77 2.48 -2.63
CA VAL A 28 -29.88 3.21 -3.53
C VAL A 28 -28.51 3.23 -2.88
N ILE A 29 -27.59 2.40 -3.35
CA ILE A 29 -26.23 2.31 -2.79
C ILE A 29 -25.31 3.22 -3.59
N ASP A 30 -24.61 4.13 -2.90
CA ASP A 30 -23.54 4.93 -3.48
C ASP A 30 -22.41 4.00 -3.97
N SER A 31 -22.04 4.12 -5.24
CA SER A 31 -21.07 3.24 -5.89
C SER A 31 -19.63 3.41 -5.40
N GLU A 32 -19.29 4.54 -4.77
CA GLU A 32 -17.96 4.83 -4.23
C GLU A 32 -17.87 4.54 -2.73
N THR A 33 -18.94 4.79 -1.97
CA THR A 33 -18.92 4.69 -0.50
C THR A 33 -19.61 3.44 0.07
N GLY A 34 -20.49 2.80 -0.72
CA GLY A 34 -21.33 1.69 -0.25
C GLY A 34 -22.47 2.12 0.68
N GLU A 35 -22.72 3.42 0.86
CA GLU A 35 -23.80 3.93 1.71
C GLU A 35 -25.17 3.89 1.03
N ILE A 36 -26.21 3.58 1.81
CA ILE A 36 -27.60 3.56 1.36
C ILE A 36 -28.16 5.00 1.35
N LYS A 37 -28.23 5.62 0.17
CA LYS A 37 -28.73 6.99 -0.08
C LYS A 37 -30.26 7.13 -0.13
N GLY A 38 -31.03 6.04 -0.09
CA GLY A 38 -32.51 6.08 -0.06
C GLY A 38 -33.17 4.81 -0.59
N ARG A 39 -34.52 4.73 -0.59
CA ARG A 39 -35.29 3.64 -1.22
C ARG A 39 -36.16 4.16 -2.35
N LEU A 40 -35.97 3.66 -3.58
CA LEU A 40 -36.73 4.09 -4.76
C LEU A 40 -37.61 2.97 -5.30
N ARG A 41 -38.93 3.15 -5.19
CA ARG A 41 -39.97 2.21 -5.68
C ARG A 41 -40.28 2.38 -7.19
N HIS A 42 -39.86 3.49 -7.80
CA HIS A 42 -40.38 3.99 -9.09
C HIS A 42 -39.52 3.76 -10.34
N ARG A 43 -38.39 3.02 -10.23
CA ARG A 43 -37.43 2.83 -11.34
C ARG A 43 -37.36 1.41 -11.91
N LEU A 44 -38.11 0.46 -11.36
CA LEU A 44 -38.12 -0.95 -11.79
C LEU A 44 -39.25 -1.21 -12.79
N SER A 45 -38.96 -2.03 -13.80
CA SER A 45 -39.99 -2.53 -14.73
C SER A 45 -40.67 -3.74 -14.08
N VAL A 46 -41.99 -3.63 -13.89
CA VAL A 46 -42.80 -4.64 -13.20
C VAL A 46 -43.98 -5.04 -14.09
N GLU A 47 -44.27 -6.33 -14.15
CA GLU A 47 -45.43 -6.90 -14.83
C GLU A 47 -46.22 -7.77 -13.86
N THR A 48 -47.55 -7.71 -13.94
CA THR A 48 -48.47 -8.52 -13.13
C THR A 48 -49.78 -8.72 -13.88
N ASN A 49 -50.45 -9.85 -13.65
CA ASN A 49 -51.83 -10.11 -14.06
C ASN A 49 -52.86 -9.87 -12.93
N CYS A 50 -52.45 -9.28 -11.81
CA CYS A 50 -53.37 -8.78 -10.78
C CYS A 50 -54.03 -7.47 -11.23
N LEU A 51 -55.13 -7.08 -10.59
CA LEU A 51 -55.92 -5.89 -10.96
C LEU A 51 -55.09 -4.61 -10.87
N ASP A 52 -54.29 -4.49 -9.82
CA ASP A 52 -53.35 -3.37 -9.66
C ASP A 52 -52.05 -3.83 -8.99
N ARG A 53 -50.93 -3.21 -9.38
CA ARG A 53 -49.61 -3.53 -8.84
C ARG A 53 -49.57 -3.31 -7.34
N ASP A 54 -50.07 -2.20 -6.81
CA ASP A 54 -49.98 -1.88 -5.38
C ASP A 54 -50.85 -2.80 -4.52
N THR A 55 -51.92 -3.36 -5.10
CA THR A 55 -52.83 -4.29 -4.42
C THR A 55 -52.55 -5.76 -4.71
N ALA A 56 -51.64 -6.09 -5.62
CA ALA A 56 -51.34 -7.47 -6.04
C ALA A 56 -51.13 -8.42 -4.85
N TRP A 57 -50.31 -8.08 -3.85
CA TRP A 57 -50.12 -8.94 -2.67
C TRP A 57 -51.41 -9.18 -1.86
N ARG A 58 -52.35 -8.24 -1.84
CA ARG A 58 -53.65 -8.39 -1.15
C ARG A 58 -54.56 -9.31 -1.95
N GLU A 59 -54.58 -9.15 -3.26
CA GLU A 59 -55.37 -9.99 -4.17
C GLU A 59 -54.88 -11.45 -4.12
N MET A 60 -53.56 -11.65 -4.21
CA MET A 60 -52.95 -12.97 -4.10
C MET A 60 -53.19 -13.61 -2.74
N LEU A 61 -53.15 -12.81 -1.65
CA LEU A 61 -53.49 -13.31 -0.31
C LEU A 61 -54.97 -13.73 -0.23
N ALA A 62 -55.89 -12.91 -0.73
CA ALA A 62 -57.32 -13.20 -0.71
C ALA A 62 -57.64 -14.49 -1.48
N VAL A 63 -57.05 -14.69 -2.65
CA VAL A 63 -57.19 -15.95 -3.42
C VAL A 63 -56.56 -17.13 -2.68
N ALA A 64 -55.41 -16.96 -2.04
CA ALA A 64 -54.79 -18.02 -1.26
C ALA A 64 -55.64 -18.44 -0.05
N ASP A 65 -56.29 -17.49 0.62
CA ASP A 65 -57.16 -17.73 1.77
C ASP A 65 -58.42 -18.56 1.42
N MET A 66 -58.83 -18.57 0.14
CA MET A 66 -59.88 -19.47 -0.35
C MET A 66 -59.48 -20.95 -0.27
N ASN A 67 -58.20 -21.26 -0.04
CA ASN A 67 -57.71 -22.60 0.23
C ASN A 67 -56.88 -22.68 1.52
N GLY A 68 -57.57 -22.66 2.67
CA GLY A 68 -56.95 -22.73 4.00
C GLY A 68 -56.13 -24.00 4.32
N ARG A 69 -56.04 -24.98 3.41
CA ARG A 69 -55.13 -26.14 3.55
C ARG A 69 -53.70 -25.78 3.15
N VAL A 70 -53.52 -24.72 2.37
CA VAL A 70 -52.23 -24.29 1.85
C VAL A 70 -51.55 -23.39 2.88
N LYS A 71 -50.54 -23.93 3.56
CA LYS A 71 -49.80 -23.19 4.59
C LYS A 71 -48.78 -22.19 4.03
N ASP A 72 -48.35 -22.40 2.78
CA ASP A 72 -47.34 -21.58 2.11
C ASP A 72 -47.71 -21.42 0.63
N PRO A 73 -48.53 -20.41 0.30
CA PRO A 73 -49.03 -20.18 -1.05
C PRO A 73 -48.03 -19.42 -1.94
N VAL A 74 -46.90 -18.94 -1.41
CA VAL A 74 -45.96 -18.12 -2.18
C VAL A 74 -44.96 -19.01 -2.92
N TYR A 75 -44.79 -18.79 -4.22
CA TYR A 75 -43.68 -19.33 -5.01
C TYR A 75 -42.79 -18.18 -5.47
N HIS A 76 -41.47 -18.32 -5.29
CA HIS A 76 -40.48 -17.32 -5.71
C HIS A 76 -39.42 -17.97 -6.58
N ALA A 77 -39.25 -17.47 -7.80
CA ALA A 77 -38.14 -17.80 -8.68
C ALA A 77 -37.36 -16.53 -9.06
N VAL A 78 -36.08 -16.70 -9.35
CA VAL A 78 -35.22 -15.66 -9.93
C VAL A 78 -34.62 -16.22 -11.21
N ILE A 79 -34.83 -15.53 -12.32
CA ILE A 79 -34.24 -15.86 -13.61
C ILE A 79 -33.14 -14.84 -13.90
N SER A 80 -31.94 -15.28 -14.22
CA SER A 80 -30.75 -14.43 -14.42
C SER A 80 -30.04 -14.76 -15.72
N TRP A 81 -29.57 -13.73 -16.42
CA TRP A 81 -28.78 -13.81 -17.64
C TRP A 81 -27.28 -13.72 -17.33
N GLN A 82 -26.43 -14.14 -18.28
CA GLN A 82 -24.97 -14.01 -18.07
C GLN A 82 -24.56 -12.53 -18.02
N LYS A 83 -23.38 -12.24 -17.44
CA LYS A 83 -22.87 -10.87 -17.20
C LYS A 83 -22.91 -9.95 -18.43
N ASP A 84 -22.65 -10.49 -19.61
CA ASP A 84 -22.60 -9.72 -20.86
C ASP A 84 -23.96 -9.64 -21.58
N GLU A 85 -25.00 -10.29 -21.06
CA GLU A 85 -26.32 -10.40 -21.67
C GLU A 85 -27.29 -9.41 -21.06
N LYS A 86 -27.89 -8.57 -21.91
CA LYS A 86 -28.80 -7.50 -21.49
C LYS A 86 -30.19 -7.72 -22.09
N PRO A 87 -31.04 -8.58 -21.49
CA PRO A 87 -32.39 -8.79 -21.97
C PRO A 87 -33.21 -7.51 -21.93
N THR A 88 -34.07 -7.35 -22.93
CA THR A 88 -35.15 -6.36 -22.92
C THR A 88 -36.20 -6.74 -21.86
N ASN A 89 -37.03 -5.77 -21.43
CA ASN A 89 -38.13 -6.07 -20.50
C ASN A 89 -39.04 -7.17 -21.05
N ARG A 90 -39.39 -7.09 -22.34
CA ARG A 90 -40.22 -8.08 -23.04
C ARG A 90 -39.62 -9.49 -22.95
N GLN A 91 -38.36 -9.65 -23.32
CA GLN A 91 -37.66 -10.95 -23.21
C GLN A 91 -37.63 -11.50 -21.79
N ALA A 92 -37.47 -10.62 -20.79
CA ALA A 92 -37.45 -11.02 -19.39
C ALA A 92 -38.82 -11.50 -18.88
N PHE A 93 -39.90 -10.84 -19.31
CA PHE A 93 -41.25 -11.24 -18.95
C PHE A 93 -41.75 -12.46 -19.73
N GLU A 94 -41.40 -12.59 -21.01
CA GLU A 94 -41.60 -13.82 -21.81
C GLU A 94 -40.93 -15.02 -21.12
N ALA A 95 -39.70 -14.86 -20.65
CA ALA A 95 -39.01 -15.90 -19.87
C ALA A 95 -39.74 -16.26 -18.57
N CYS A 96 -40.38 -15.30 -17.89
CA CYS A 96 -41.22 -15.59 -16.72
C CYS A 96 -42.46 -16.40 -17.09
N GLN A 97 -43.13 -16.09 -18.20
CA GLN A 97 -44.30 -16.83 -18.67
C GLN A 97 -43.95 -18.28 -19.02
N GLU A 98 -42.90 -18.49 -19.82
CA GLU A 98 -42.42 -19.83 -20.18
C GLU A 98 -42.01 -20.63 -18.93
N ALA A 99 -41.37 -19.97 -17.95
CA ALA A 99 -41.03 -20.60 -16.68
C ALA A 99 -42.26 -21.00 -15.86
N MET A 100 -43.32 -20.18 -15.84
CA MET A 100 -44.59 -20.51 -15.15
C MET A 100 -45.31 -21.67 -15.82
N GLU A 101 -45.37 -21.70 -17.16
CA GLU A 101 -45.93 -22.82 -17.92
C GLU A 101 -45.20 -24.12 -17.64
N ALA A 102 -43.86 -24.09 -17.65
CA ALA A 102 -43.04 -25.27 -17.39
C ALA A 102 -43.28 -25.90 -16.01
N ILE A 103 -43.67 -25.10 -15.01
CA ILE A 103 -43.99 -25.58 -13.65
C ILE A 103 -45.49 -25.75 -13.40
N GLY A 104 -46.34 -25.54 -14.41
CA GLY A 104 -47.79 -25.73 -14.35
C GLY A 104 -48.54 -24.60 -13.63
N MET A 105 -48.06 -23.36 -13.74
CA MET A 105 -48.62 -22.17 -13.10
C MET A 105 -48.96 -21.04 -14.09
N GLN A 106 -49.17 -21.35 -15.37
CA GLN A 106 -49.45 -20.34 -16.41
C GLN A 106 -50.71 -19.50 -16.15
N ASP A 107 -51.72 -20.08 -15.51
CA ASP A 107 -52.99 -19.40 -15.19
C ASP A 107 -53.04 -18.83 -13.76
N HIS A 108 -51.88 -18.69 -13.10
CA HIS A 108 -51.79 -18.23 -11.73
C HIS A 108 -51.51 -16.73 -11.63
N GLN A 109 -51.89 -16.12 -10.51
CA GLN A 109 -51.53 -14.74 -10.24
C GLN A 109 -50.01 -14.62 -10.05
N PHE A 110 -49.39 -13.60 -10.64
CA PHE A 110 -47.96 -13.35 -10.50
C PHE A 110 -47.60 -11.86 -10.43
N VAL A 111 -46.39 -11.58 -9.92
CA VAL A 111 -45.70 -10.30 -10.02
C VAL A 111 -44.25 -10.57 -10.44
N ALA A 112 -43.82 -9.98 -11.55
CA ALA A 112 -42.47 -10.09 -12.08
C ALA A 112 -41.78 -8.73 -12.07
N ALA A 113 -40.55 -8.63 -11.55
CA ALA A 113 -39.80 -7.37 -11.45
C ALA A 113 -38.38 -7.53 -12.00
N VAL A 114 -38.02 -6.73 -13.01
CA VAL A 114 -36.70 -6.78 -13.67
C VAL A 114 -35.69 -5.90 -12.92
N HIS A 115 -34.57 -6.50 -12.53
CA HIS A 115 -33.46 -5.88 -11.82
C HIS A 115 -32.22 -5.82 -12.74
N ARG A 116 -31.55 -4.65 -12.75
CA ARG A 116 -30.38 -4.33 -13.60
C ARG A 116 -29.22 -3.73 -12.82
N ASP A 117 -29.19 -4.04 -11.54
CA ASP A 117 -28.50 -3.29 -10.51
C ASP A 117 -27.41 -4.12 -9.81
N THR A 118 -27.13 -5.30 -10.37
CA THR A 118 -25.99 -6.18 -10.11
C THR A 118 -25.29 -6.47 -11.44
N ASP A 119 -24.17 -7.18 -11.38
CA ASP A 119 -23.41 -7.60 -12.57
C ASP A 119 -24.25 -8.35 -13.61
N ASN A 120 -25.31 -9.04 -13.18
CA ASN A 120 -26.18 -9.81 -14.07
C ASN A 120 -27.59 -9.23 -14.05
N HIS A 121 -28.16 -8.97 -15.24
CA HIS A 121 -29.59 -8.69 -15.33
C HIS A 121 -30.37 -9.91 -14.84
N HIS A 122 -31.42 -9.69 -14.04
CA HIS A 122 -32.24 -10.76 -13.49
C HIS A 122 -33.68 -10.29 -13.27
N VAL A 123 -34.63 -11.22 -13.25
CA VAL A 123 -36.04 -10.95 -12.96
C VAL A 123 -36.48 -11.79 -11.78
N HIS A 124 -37.09 -11.12 -10.80
CA HIS A 124 -37.76 -11.76 -9.68
C HIS A 124 -39.19 -12.10 -10.08
N LEU A 125 -39.60 -13.34 -9.89
CA LEU A 125 -40.94 -13.85 -10.20
C LEU A 125 -41.60 -14.36 -8.91
N MET A 126 -42.64 -13.66 -8.46
CA MET A 126 -43.52 -14.08 -7.37
C MET A 126 -44.81 -14.65 -7.96
N VAL A 127 -45.20 -15.86 -7.59
CA VAL A 127 -46.42 -16.53 -8.09
C VAL A 127 -47.27 -17.00 -6.91
N ASN A 128 -48.58 -16.87 -7.02
CA ASN A 128 -49.52 -17.52 -6.10
C ASN A 128 -49.69 -18.98 -6.50
N ARG A 129 -49.31 -19.91 -5.63
CA ARG A 129 -49.49 -21.35 -5.89
C ARG A 129 -50.96 -21.74 -5.98
N VAL A 130 -51.87 -20.95 -5.41
CA VAL A 130 -53.32 -21.17 -5.50
C VAL A 130 -53.84 -20.52 -6.78
N ASN A 131 -54.44 -21.33 -7.63
CA ASN A 131 -55.03 -20.86 -8.88
C ASN A 131 -56.29 -20.00 -8.57
N PRO A 132 -56.44 -18.82 -9.19
CA PRO A 132 -57.53 -17.88 -8.88
C PRO A 132 -58.93 -18.38 -9.28
N GLU A 133 -59.05 -19.29 -10.23
CA GLU A 133 -60.35 -19.80 -10.70
C GLU A 133 -60.74 -21.10 -9.98
N THR A 134 -59.79 -22.02 -9.83
CA THR A 134 -60.05 -23.36 -9.29
C THR A 134 -59.80 -23.47 -7.79
N TYR A 135 -59.10 -22.50 -7.20
CA TYR A 135 -58.61 -22.50 -5.82
C TYR A 135 -57.74 -23.71 -5.46
N LYS A 136 -57.24 -24.46 -6.45
CA LYS A 136 -56.32 -25.58 -6.25
C LYS A 136 -54.88 -25.07 -6.20
N ALA A 137 -54.07 -25.71 -5.35
CA ALA A 137 -52.66 -25.36 -5.22
C ALA A 137 -51.77 -26.25 -6.09
N VAL A 138 -50.79 -25.64 -6.74
CA VAL A 138 -49.74 -26.35 -7.48
C VAL A 138 -48.47 -26.41 -6.62
N TYR A 139 -47.94 -27.63 -6.48
CA TYR A 139 -46.64 -27.91 -5.86
C TYR A 139 -45.75 -28.54 -6.93
N PRO A 140 -44.96 -27.73 -7.66
CA PRO A 140 -44.14 -28.22 -8.75
C PRO A 140 -43.18 -29.32 -8.27
N ASP A 141 -43.31 -30.52 -8.83
CA ASP A 141 -42.33 -31.57 -8.59
C ASP A 141 -41.08 -31.26 -9.40
N ARG A 142 -39.90 -31.42 -8.77
CA ARG A 142 -38.61 -31.34 -9.47
C ARG A 142 -38.43 -30.05 -10.30
N ASP A 143 -39.02 -28.94 -9.83
CA ASP A 143 -39.01 -27.64 -10.49
C ASP A 143 -37.64 -27.19 -10.97
N PHE A 144 -36.58 -27.42 -10.19
CA PHE A 144 -35.21 -27.16 -10.59
C PHE A 144 -34.86 -27.72 -11.98
N TYR A 145 -35.28 -28.94 -12.29
CA TYR A 145 -34.98 -29.57 -13.58
C TYR A 145 -35.88 -29.05 -14.70
N LYS A 146 -37.15 -28.74 -14.40
CA LYS A 146 -38.09 -28.17 -15.38
C LYS A 146 -37.61 -26.78 -15.79
N LEU A 147 -37.31 -25.93 -14.80
CA LEU A 147 -36.80 -24.59 -15.01
C LEU A 147 -35.46 -24.57 -15.74
N ASP A 148 -34.48 -25.43 -15.38
CA ASP A 148 -33.20 -25.47 -16.10
C ASP A 148 -33.35 -25.87 -17.57
N ARG A 149 -34.20 -26.87 -17.86
CA ARG A 149 -34.54 -27.24 -19.24
C ARG A 149 -35.14 -26.05 -19.99
N THR A 150 -36.13 -25.39 -19.40
CA THR A 150 -36.77 -24.20 -19.98
C THR A 150 -35.76 -23.07 -20.21
N MET A 151 -34.77 -22.88 -19.33
CA MET A 151 -33.72 -21.88 -19.57
C MET A 151 -32.90 -22.19 -20.83
N ARG A 152 -32.58 -23.47 -21.11
CA ARG A 152 -31.90 -23.87 -22.35
C ARG A 152 -32.79 -23.65 -23.58
N GLU A 153 -34.09 -23.87 -23.46
CA GLU A 153 -35.07 -23.63 -24.53
C GLU A 153 -35.20 -22.13 -24.84
N ILE A 154 -35.28 -21.27 -23.81
CA ILE A 154 -35.28 -19.82 -23.93
C ILE A 154 -33.96 -19.30 -24.52
N GLU A 155 -32.82 -19.86 -24.12
CA GLU A 155 -31.53 -19.49 -24.70
C GLU A 155 -31.49 -19.75 -26.21
N LEU A 156 -32.10 -20.85 -26.67
CA LEU A 156 -32.21 -21.13 -28.10
C LEU A 156 -33.17 -20.18 -28.81
N SER A 157 -34.35 -19.92 -28.24
CA SER A 157 -35.38 -19.10 -28.89
C SER A 157 -35.01 -17.63 -28.95
N GLN A 158 -34.33 -17.11 -27.91
CA GLN A 158 -33.96 -15.71 -27.78
C GLN A 158 -32.50 -15.41 -28.17
N GLY A 159 -31.70 -16.44 -28.49
CA GLY A 159 -30.32 -16.29 -28.98
C GLY A 159 -29.27 -16.01 -27.89
N TRP A 160 -29.46 -16.55 -26.69
CA TRP A 160 -28.53 -16.38 -25.56
C TRP A 160 -27.46 -17.48 -25.50
N LYS A 161 -26.36 -17.21 -24.78
CA LYS A 161 -25.30 -18.17 -24.51
C LYS A 161 -25.78 -19.25 -23.54
N HIS A 162 -25.32 -20.48 -23.78
CA HIS A 162 -25.67 -21.62 -22.95
C HIS A 162 -24.90 -21.64 -21.63
N ASP A 163 -25.64 -21.73 -20.53
CA ASP A 163 -25.07 -21.94 -19.21
C ASP A 163 -24.88 -23.43 -18.87
N ASN A 164 -24.09 -23.69 -17.83
CA ASN A 164 -23.93 -25.04 -17.31
C ASN A 164 -25.12 -25.44 -16.44
N GLY A 165 -25.72 -26.60 -16.70
CA GLY A 165 -26.86 -27.10 -15.94
C GLY A 165 -27.05 -28.62 -16.05
N PRO A 166 -28.08 -29.19 -15.40
CA PRO A 166 -28.51 -30.56 -15.65
C PRO A 166 -28.90 -30.83 -17.12
N PHE A 167 -29.35 -29.81 -17.86
CA PHE A 167 -29.61 -29.89 -19.30
C PHE A 167 -28.59 -29.06 -20.09
N SER A 168 -28.32 -29.52 -21.32
CA SER A 168 -27.51 -28.81 -22.31
C SER A 168 -28.12 -28.92 -23.69
N VAL A 169 -27.74 -28.01 -24.58
CA VAL A 169 -28.09 -28.07 -25.99
C VAL A 169 -27.15 -29.05 -26.70
N HIS A 170 -27.72 -30.00 -27.43
CA HIS A 170 -27.02 -30.94 -28.28
C HIS A 170 -27.45 -30.76 -29.73
N GLU A 171 -26.55 -31.02 -30.67
CA GLU A 171 -26.88 -31.04 -32.09
C GLU A 171 -27.10 -32.49 -32.54
N ARG A 172 -28.31 -32.82 -33.00
CA ARG A 172 -28.67 -34.14 -33.54
C ARG A 172 -29.36 -33.94 -34.88
N ASP A 173 -28.82 -34.56 -35.93
CA ASP A 173 -29.37 -34.50 -37.28
C ASP A 173 -29.63 -33.06 -37.78
N GLY A 174 -28.72 -32.13 -37.46
CA GLY A 174 -28.80 -30.71 -37.84
C GLY A 174 -29.80 -29.87 -37.01
N ASN A 175 -30.47 -30.47 -36.02
CA ASN A 175 -31.39 -29.77 -35.12
C ASN A 175 -30.80 -29.62 -33.72
N LYS A 176 -30.97 -28.42 -33.13
CA LYS A 176 -30.60 -28.14 -31.73
C LYS A 176 -31.68 -28.69 -30.81
N VAL A 177 -31.33 -29.65 -29.95
CA VAL A 177 -32.23 -30.30 -28.99
C VAL A 177 -31.71 -30.11 -27.57
N VAL A 178 -32.59 -29.75 -26.64
CA VAL A 178 -32.27 -29.68 -25.21
C VAL A 178 -32.46 -31.08 -24.59
N ASP A 179 -31.38 -31.65 -24.05
CA ASP A 179 -31.41 -32.95 -23.37
C ASP A 179 -30.45 -32.92 -22.16
N TRP A 180 -30.41 -33.99 -21.37
CA TRP A 180 -29.50 -34.10 -20.23
C TRP A 180 -28.07 -33.82 -20.65
N ALA A 181 -27.34 -33.05 -19.83
CA ALA A 181 -25.93 -32.72 -20.08
C ALA A 181 -25.00 -33.95 -20.01
N LYS A 182 -25.50 -35.06 -19.46
CA LYS A 182 -24.84 -36.36 -19.40
C LYS A 182 -25.74 -37.41 -20.06
N SER A 183 -25.18 -38.59 -20.30
CA SER A 183 -25.89 -39.70 -20.98
C SER A 183 -27.23 -40.06 -20.31
N SER A 184 -27.39 -39.76 -19.00
CA SER A 184 -28.67 -39.84 -18.32
C SER A 184 -28.76 -38.96 -17.07
N ALA A 185 -30.00 -38.74 -16.62
CA ALA A 185 -30.32 -38.14 -15.32
C ALA A 185 -29.67 -38.86 -14.13
N LYS A 186 -29.46 -40.18 -14.24
CA LYS A 186 -28.89 -41.02 -13.17
C LYS A 186 -27.41 -40.75 -13.00
N GLU A 187 -26.68 -40.62 -14.10
CA GLU A 187 -25.24 -40.32 -14.09
C GLU A 187 -24.95 -38.92 -13.57
N TYR A 188 -25.72 -37.92 -14.03
CA TYR A 188 -25.62 -36.55 -13.51
C TYR A 188 -25.80 -36.52 -11.98
N ARG A 189 -26.80 -37.24 -11.46
CA ARG A 189 -27.03 -37.31 -10.00
C ARG A 189 -25.92 -38.02 -9.24
N LYS A 190 -25.35 -39.10 -9.81
CA LYS A 190 -24.23 -39.84 -9.20
C LYS A 190 -22.99 -38.94 -9.07
N GLU A 191 -22.63 -38.24 -10.14
CA GLU A 191 -21.50 -37.31 -10.15
C GLU A 191 -21.72 -36.15 -9.17
N GLN A 192 -22.93 -35.58 -9.12
CA GLN A 192 -23.26 -34.52 -8.17
C GLN A 192 -23.24 -35.02 -6.71
N ALA A 193 -23.65 -36.26 -6.45
CA ALA A 193 -23.55 -36.87 -5.12
C ALA A 193 -22.07 -37.05 -4.71
N GLU A 194 -21.21 -37.52 -5.60
CA GLU A 194 -19.76 -37.65 -5.37
C GLU A 194 -19.09 -36.28 -5.12
N LYS A 195 -19.52 -35.23 -5.83
CA LYS A 195 -19.06 -33.84 -5.59
C LYS A 195 -19.59 -33.28 -4.27
N ARG A 196 -20.86 -33.52 -3.92
CA ARG A 196 -21.49 -33.09 -2.66
C ARG A 196 -20.91 -33.78 -1.43
N ILE A 197 -20.41 -35.02 -1.56
CA ILE A 197 -19.69 -35.72 -0.50
C ILE A 197 -18.42 -34.93 -0.09
N ARG A 198 -17.82 -34.14 -0.99
CA ARG A 198 -16.59 -33.39 -0.70
C ARG A 198 -16.85 -32.02 -0.06
N ARG A 199 -17.90 -31.30 -0.45
CA ARG A 199 -18.21 -29.96 0.08
C ARG A 199 -19.70 -29.61 0.06
N PRO A 200 -20.31 -29.19 1.19
CA PRO A 200 -21.70 -28.74 1.22
C PRO A 200 -21.95 -27.46 0.38
N THR A 201 -23.10 -27.36 -0.30
CA THR A 201 -23.45 -26.19 -1.13
C THR A 201 -23.43 -24.87 -0.35
N LYS A 202 -24.02 -24.84 0.86
CA LYS A 202 -24.02 -23.63 1.70
C LYS A 202 -22.62 -23.14 2.06
N VAL A 203 -21.67 -24.06 2.23
CA VAL A 203 -20.26 -23.72 2.46
C VAL A 203 -19.69 -23.07 1.20
N LYS A 204 -19.89 -23.69 0.04
CA LYS A 204 -19.40 -23.16 -1.24
C LYS A 204 -19.96 -21.75 -1.50
N ASP A 205 -21.27 -21.56 -1.38
CA ASP A 205 -21.94 -20.29 -1.64
C ASP A 205 -21.48 -19.21 -0.66
N MET A 206 -21.34 -19.54 0.63
CA MET A 206 -20.85 -18.60 1.65
C MET A 206 -19.45 -18.10 1.31
N GLU A 207 -18.52 -19.00 0.98
CA GLU A 207 -17.14 -18.61 0.67
C GLU A 207 -17.03 -17.85 -0.65
N GLN A 208 -17.83 -18.21 -1.66
CA GLN A 208 -17.88 -17.48 -2.94
C GLN A 208 -18.41 -16.05 -2.76
N HIS A 209 -19.43 -15.85 -1.93
CA HIS A 209 -20.00 -14.53 -1.71
C HIS A 209 -19.19 -13.67 -0.74
N THR A 210 -18.61 -14.27 0.29
CA THR A 210 -17.87 -13.52 1.33
C THR A 210 -16.39 -13.36 1.03
N GLY A 211 -15.83 -14.18 0.14
CA GLY A 211 -14.38 -14.28 -0.06
C GLY A 211 -13.62 -14.86 1.14
N ASN A 212 -14.33 -15.29 2.20
CA ASN A 212 -13.75 -15.79 3.44
C ASN A 212 -13.82 -17.32 3.50
N GLU A 213 -12.81 -17.96 4.10
CA GLU A 213 -12.77 -19.38 4.37
C GLU A 213 -13.82 -19.76 5.43
N SER A 214 -14.59 -20.82 5.17
CA SER A 214 -15.52 -21.37 6.17
C SER A 214 -14.81 -22.22 7.21
N LEU A 215 -15.45 -22.36 8.38
CA LEU A 215 -15.01 -23.31 9.41
C LEU A 215 -14.92 -24.74 8.86
N TYR A 216 -15.79 -25.09 7.90
CA TYR A 216 -15.72 -26.38 7.22
C TYR A 216 -14.40 -26.55 6.47
N THR A 217 -14.02 -25.58 5.64
CA THR A 217 -12.79 -25.66 4.84
C THR A 217 -11.55 -25.62 5.72
N TYR A 218 -11.52 -24.72 6.70
CA TYR A 218 -10.46 -24.65 7.71
C TYR A 218 -10.25 -26.01 8.42
N ALA A 219 -11.35 -26.61 8.88
CA ALA A 219 -11.31 -27.85 9.63
C ALA A 219 -10.90 -29.06 8.78
N GLN A 220 -10.99 -29.01 7.44
CA GLN A 220 -10.56 -30.10 6.55
C GLN A 220 -9.04 -30.15 6.31
N ALA A 221 -8.29 -29.12 6.74
CA ALA A 221 -6.85 -29.03 6.56
C ALA A 221 -6.08 -29.67 7.73
N GLU A 222 -5.08 -28.96 8.27
CA GLU A 222 -4.27 -29.40 9.43
C GLU A 222 -5.11 -29.91 10.61
N PRO A 223 -6.22 -29.27 11.03
CA PRO A 223 -6.96 -29.72 12.20
C PRO A 223 -7.51 -31.15 12.09
N LYS A 224 -7.94 -31.54 10.88
CA LYS A 224 -8.38 -32.92 10.61
C LYS A 224 -7.22 -33.90 10.60
N ASN A 225 -6.08 -33.50 10.05
CA ASN A 225 -4.89 -34.36 9.99
C ASN A 225 -4.32 -34.61 11.39
N ASP A 226 -4.19 -33.57 12.20
CA ASP A 226 -3.72 -33.67 13.60
C ASP A 226 -4.68 -34.52 14.44
N ALA A 227 -5.99 -34.31 14.31
CA ALA A 227 -6.99 -35.14 14.99
C ALA A 227 -6.91 -36.62 14.57
N LYS A 228 -6.75 -36.90 13.27
CA LYS A 228 -6.56 -38.28 12.76
C LYS A 228 -5.27 -38.91 13.27
N ALA A 229 -4.17 -38.16 13.25
CA ALA A 229 -2.87 -38.64 13.70
C ALA A 229 -2.92 -39.04 15.18
N VAL A 230 -3.64 -38.29 16.02
CA VAL A 230 -3.88 -38.66 17.42
C VAL A 230 -4.72 -39.93 17.53
N LEU A 231 -5.79 -40.06 16.74
CA LEU A 231 -6.64 -41.25 16.73
C LEU A 231 -5.96 -42.51 16.17
N GLN A 232 -4.84 -42.39 15.47
CA GLN A 232 -4.07 -43.55 14.98
C GLN A 232 -3.10 -44.12 16.02
N LYS A 233 -2.85 -43.38 17.11
CA LYS A 233 -1.97 -43.84 18.18
C LYS A 233 -2.70 -44.83 19.09
N PRO A 234 -2.01 -45.88 19.58
CA PRO A 234 -2.61 -46.91 20.43
C PRO A 234 -3.05 -46.37 21.81
N ASP A 235 -2.50 -45.24 22.26
CA ASP A 235 -2.81 -44.55 23.53
C ASP A 235 -3.80 -43.38 23.36
N SER A 236 -4.57 -43.37 22.25
CA SER A 236 -5.53 -42.30 21.97
C SER A 236 -6.61 -42.19 23.06
N SER A 237 -6.80 -40.99 23.59
CA SER A 237 -7.81 -40.65 24.61
C SER A 237 -8.63 -39.43 24.20
N TRP A 238 -9.80 -39.23 24.82
CA TRP A 238 -10.59 -38.00 24.66
C TRP A 238 -9.76 -36.74 24.92
N GLN A 239 -8.92 -36.75 25.97
CA GLN A 239 -8.05 -35.60 26.29
C GLN A 239 -7.02 -35.32 25.19
N SER A 240 -6.43 -36.36 24.59
CA SER A 240 -5.49 -36.17 23.48
C SER A 240 -6.15 -35.58 22.23
N LEU A 241 -7.39 -35.99 21.92
CA LEU A 241 -8.17 -35.47 20.80
C LEU A 241 -8.59 -34.01 21.05
N HIS A 242 -9.07 -33.69 22.26
CA HIS A 242 -9.42 -32.34 22.63
C HIS A 242 -8.21 -31.39 22.55
N ARG A 243 -7.01 -31.83 23.00
CA ARG A 243 -5.77 -31.05 22.87
C ARG A 243 -5.41 -30.77 21.41
N ALA A 244 -5.49 -31.77 20.54
CA ALA A 244 -5.22 -31.60 19.12
C ALA A 244 -6.17 -30.58 18.48
N LEU A 245 -7.46 -30.62 18.81
CA LEU A 245 -8.43 -29.64 18.32
C LEU A 245 -8.22 -28.25 18.94
N ALA A 246 -7.91 -28.18 20.24
CA ALA A 246 -7.68 -26.93 20.96
C ALA A 246 -6.48 -26.13 20.41
N LYS A 247 -5.42 -26.82 19.97
CA LYS A 247 -4.27 -26.22 19.25
C LYS A 247 -4.69 -25.43 18.01
N HIS A 248 -5.80 -25.80 17.38
CA HIS A 248 -6.37 -25.14 16.21
C HIS A 248 -7.57 -24.23 16.56
N GLY A 249 -7.76 -23.91 17.84
CA GLY A 249 -8.89 -23.11 18.32
C GLY A 249 -10.24 -23.79 18.06
N LEU A 250 -10.30 -25.12 18.12
CA LEU A 250 -11.50 -25.92 17.91
C LEU A 250 -11.88 -26.71 19.16
N GLU A 251 -13.18 -26.84 19.40
CA GLU A 251 -13.73 -27.58 20.53
C GLU A 251 -14.75 -28.61 20.08
N LEU A 252 -14.62 -29.85 20.56
CA LEU A 252 -15.57 -30.92 20.26
C LEU A 252 -16.64 -30.99 21.35
N ARG A 253 -17.89 -30.68 20.99
CA ARG A 253 -19.04 -30.66 21.91
C ARG A 253 -20.12 -31.67 21.52
N PRO A 254 -20.77 -32.36 22.48
CA PRO A 254 -21.93 -33.20 22.20
C PRO A 254 -23.13 -32.35 21.76
N THR A 255 -23.95 -32.87 20.86
CA THR A 255 -25.14 -32.20 20.28
C THR A 255 -26.43 -32.58 21.00
N SER A 256 -26.44 -33.71 21.71
CA SER A 256 -27.60 -34.24 22.40
C SER A 256 -27.21 -34.78 23.76
N ASP A 257 -28.20 -34.92 24.65
CA ASP A 257 -28.04 -35.49 26.00
C ASP A 257 -27.53 -36.93 25.96
N LYS A 258 -27.73 -37.64 24.83
CA LYS A 258 -27.23 -39.00 24.60
C LYS A 258 -25.73 -39.06 24.29
N MET A 259 -25.05 -37.92 24.19
CA MET A 259 -23.59 -37.77 24.00
C MET A 259 -23.00 -38.60 22.85
N ASN A 260 -23.79 -38.93 21.83
CA ASN A 260 -23.42 -39.82 20.73
C ASN A 260 -23.31 -39.13 19.36
N ALA A 261 -23.58 -37.83 19.32
CA ALA A 261 -23.40 -36.97 18.16
C ALA A 261 -22.62 -35.73 18.58
N PHE A 262 -21.62 -35.35 17.78
CA PHE A 262 -20.70 -34.26 18.11
C PHE A 262 -20.68 -33.17 17.05
N ARG A 263 -20.41 -31.96 17.49
CA ARG A 263 -20.12 -30.77 16.68
C ARG A 263 -18.76 -30.21 17.05
N VAL A 264 -18.09 -29.67 16.05
CA VAL A 264 -16.82 -28.96 16.23
C VAL A 264 -17.13 -27.48 16.19
N HIS A 265 -16.87 -26.81 17.30
CA HIS A 265 -17.10 -25.38 17.51
C HIS A 265 -15.80 -24.62 17.36
N SER A 266 -15.88 -23.38 16.87
CA SER A 266 -14.77 -22.44 17.01
C SER A 266 -14.66 -21.99 18.47
N ALA A 267 -13.44 -21.94 19.01
CA ALA A 267 -13.16 -21.39 20.33
C ALA A 267 -13.36 -19.86 20.37
N ALA A 268 -13.22 -19.17 19.23
CA ALA A 268 -13.40 -17.73 19.12
C ALA A 268 -14.89 -17.31 19.05
N ASP A 269 -15.71 -18.07 18.32
CA ASP A 269 -17.17 -17.88 18.31
C ASP A 269 -17.89 -19.24 18.38
N PRO A 270 -18.36 -19.66 19.56
CA PRO A 270 -19.04 -20.93 19.76
C PRO A 270 -20.34 -21.09 18.95
N ARG A 271 -20.91 -20.02 18.38
CA ARG A 271 -22.08 -20.09 17.49
C ARG A 271 -21.71 -20.71 16.13
N ILE A 272 -20.44 -20.61 15.72
CA ILE A 272 -19.94 -21.20 14.48
C ILE A 272 -19.54 -22.65 14.75
N CYS A 273 -20.24 -23.58 14.13
CA CYS A 273 -19.96 -25.00 14.28
C CYS A 273 -20.18 -25.79 13.00
N ILE A 274 -19.47 -26.92 12.89
CA ILE A 274 -19.69 -27.94 11.86
C ILE A 274 -20.02 -29.28 12.50
N LYS A 275 -20.65 -30.18 11.75
CA LYS A 275 -20.82 -31.57 12.20
C LYS A 275 -19.44 -32.20 12.35
N ALA A 276 -19.16 -32.90 13.45
CA ALA A 276 -17.87 -33.56 13.65
C ALA A 276 -17.57 -34.61 12.56
N SER A 277 -18.62 -35.26 12.03
CA SER A 277 -18.50 -36.18 10.90
C SER A 277 -17.90 -35.54 9.63
N ALA A 278 -17.97 -34.22 9.47
CA ALA A 278 -17.29 -33.53 8.37
C ALA A 278 -15.77 -33.72 8.44
N MET A 279 -15.20 -33.75 9.64
CA MET A 279 -13.78 -34.04 9.89
C MET A 279 -13.52 -35.56 10.00
N GLU A 280 -14.47 -36.41 9.62
CA GLU A 280 -14.45 -37.86 9.84
C GLU A 280 -14.45 -38.28 11.33
N LEU A 281 -14.82 -37.36 12.22
CA LEU A 281 -14.97 -37.57 13.66
C LEU A 281 -16.41 -37.99 14.00
N GLY A 282 -16.84 -39.12 13.43
CA GLY A 282 -18.20 -39.64 13.62
C GLY A 282 -18.43 -40.16 15.05
N GLY A 283 -19.52 -39.74 15.70
CA GLY A 283 -19.73 -40.01 17.14
C GLY A 283 -19.76 -41.49 17.52
N GLY A 284 -20.42 -42.34 16.74
CA GLY A 284 -20.40 -43.79 16.97
C GLY A 284 -19.00 -44.41 16.82
N LYS A 285 -18.17 -43.89 15.90
CA LYS A 285 -16.78 -44.35 15.71
C LYS A 285 -15.90 -43.92 16.87
N LEU A 286 -16.04 -42.66 17.30
CA LEU A 286 -15.30 -42.12 18.43
C LEU A 286 -15.63 -42.86 19.73
N ILE A 287 -16.90 -43.12 20.03
CA ILE A 287 -17.29 -43.84 21.24
C ILE A 287 -16.78 -45.28 21.23
N LYS A 288 -16.85 -45.96 20.07
CA LYS A 288 -16.31 -47.32 19.93
C LYS A 288 -14.80 -47.37 20.17
N GLN A 289 -14.08 -46.30 19.82
CA GLN A 289 -12.62 -46.26 19.87
C GLN A 289 -12.07 -45.69 21.20
N LEU A 290 -12.70 -44.64 21.73
CA LEU A 290 -12.23 -43.88 22.91
C LEU A 290 -13.07 -44.14 24.17
N GLY A 291 -14.17 -44.89 24.06
CA GLY A 291 -15.12 -45.10 25.16
C GLY A 291 -16.14 -43.96 25.32
N PRO A 292 -16.90 -43.94 26.43
CA PRO A 292 -17.87 -42.89 26.74
C PRO A 292 -17.25 -41.49 26.66
N TYR A 293 -18.01 -40.50 26.20
CA TYR A 293 -17.50 -39.15 26.04
C TYR A 293 -16.99 -38.58 27.37
N GLU A 294 -15.75 -38.11 27.36
CA GLU A 294 -15.18 -37.33 28.44
C GLU A 294 -15.10 -35.85 28.06
N GLN A 295 -15.59 -34.99 28.96
CA GLN A 295 -15.44 -33.56 28.83
C GLN A 295 -13.95 -33.19 28.87
N PHE A 296 -13.58 -32.14 28.11
CA PHE A 296 -12.23 -31.63 28.14
C PHE A 296 -11.84 -31.16 29.55
N GLN A 297 -10.86 -31.81 30.15
CA GLN A 297 -10.36 -31.46 31.48
C GLN A 297 -9.27 -30.40 31.33
N ILE A 298 -9.60 -29.18 31.72
CA ILE A 298 -8.66 -28.06 31.75
C ILE A 298 -7.63 -28.34 32.84
N ARG A 299 -6.46 -28.89 32.48
CA ARG A 299 -5.25 -28.72 33.28
C ARG A 299 -4.47 -27.61 32.61
N TYR A 300 -4.24 -26.51 33.33
CA TYR A 300 -3.40 -25.35 32.96
C TYR A 300 -2.55 -25.63 31.71
N PHE A 301 -3.13 -25.33 30.55
CA PHE A 301 -2.40 -25.22 29.30
C PHE A 301 -1.91 -23.79 29.27
N ASP A 302 -0.61 -23.58 29.03
CA ASP A 302 -0.05 -22.28 28.66
C ASP A 302 -0.76 -21.83 27.39
N ARG A 303 -1.87 -21.13 27.57
CA ARG A 303 -2.71 -20.58 26.50
C ARG A 303 -1.90 -19.61 25.63
N ASP A 304 -0.84 -19.06 26.19
CA ASP A 304 0.07 -18.09 25.58
C ASP A 304 1.11 -18.73 24.63
N ALA A 305 1.30 -20.05 24.64
CA ALA A 305 2.34 -20.71 23.81
C ALA A 305 1.87 -21.15 22.41
N GLU A 306 0.57 -21.30 22.17
CA GLU A 306 0.04 -21.93 20.94
C GLU A 306 -1.13 -21.17 20.28
N GLU A 307 -1.21 -19.85 20.44
CA GLU A 307 -2.21 -18.98 19.78
C GLU A 307 -2.04 -18.83 18.24
N LYS A 308 -1.34 -19.76 17.58
CA LYS A 308 -0.92 -19.61 16.17
C LYS A 308 -1.97 -20.00 15.13
N GLN A 309 -3.08 -20.64 15.50
CA GLN A 309 -4.09 -21.07 14.52
C GLN A 309 -5.51 -21.02 15.11
N ILE A 310 -5.98 -19.83 15.49
CA ILE A 310 -7.41 -19.67 15.80
C ILE A 310 -8.17 -19.42 14.48
N TYR A 311 -9.24 -20.18 14.26
CA TYR A 311 -10.15 -19.91 13.16
C TYR A 311 -10.79 -18.53 13.32
N SER A 312 -10.68 -17.69 12.28
CA SER A 312 -11.37 -16.40 12.19
C SER A 312 -12.37 -16.46 11.05
N LYS A 313 -13.60 -15.97 11.30
CA LYS A 313 -14.65 -15.84 10.28
C LYS A 313 -14.31 -14.84 9.16
N TYR A 314 -13.28 -14.01 9.37
CA TYR A 314 -12.77 -13.04 8.41
C TYR A 314 -11.49 -13.52 7.70
N ARG A 315 -11.08 -14.77 7.94
CA ARG A 315 -9.93 -15.36 7.24
C ARG A 315 -10.28 -15.47 5.75
N GLN A 316 -9.50 -14.84 4.89
CA GLN A 316 -9.73 -14.91 3.44
C GLN A 316 -9.52 -16.34 2.91
N LEU A 317 -10.31 -16.72 1.91
CA LEU A 317 -10.19 -18.02 1.25
C LEU A 317 -8.81 -18.12 0.57
N ARG A 318 -8.03 -19.13 0.95
CA ARG A 318 -6.66 -19.32 0.45
C ARG A 318 -6.69 -19.87 -0.99
N ASP A 319 -6.15 -19.12 -1.94
CA ASP A 319 -6.05 -19.54 -3.34
C ASP A 319 -4.83 -20.48 -3.56
N PRO A 320 -5.04 -21.76 -3.93
CA PRO A 320 -3.95 -22.69 -4.22
C PRO A 320 -3.12 -22.30 -5.45
N ALA A 321 -3.71 -21.66 -6.46
CA ALA A 321 -3.01 -21.27 -7.70
C ALA A 321 -2.02 -20.13 -7.44
N LYS A 322 -2.39 -19.18 -6.58
CA LYS A 322 -1.51 -18.09 -6.13
C LYS A 322 -0.27 -18.61 -5.39
N ARG A 323 -0.35 -19.79 -4.74
CA ARG A 323 0.81 -20.40 -4.06
C ARG A 323 1.84 -20.96 -5.06
N THR A 324 1.37 -21.61 -6.11
CA THR A 324 2.25 -22.13 -7.18
C THR A 324 2.91 -20.98 -7.89
N GLU A 325 2.15 -19.93 -8.24
CA GLU A 325 2.66 -18.70 -8.84
C GLU A 325 3.72 -18.02 -7.96
N ASN A 326 3.44 -17.79 -6.68
CA ASN A 326 4.41 -17.22 -5.72
C ASN A 326 5.63 -18.11 -5.50
N ARG A 327 5.53 -19.44 -5.71
CA ARG A 327 6.68 -20.35 -5.62
C ARG A 327 7.56 -20.26 -6.86
N GLU A 328 6.96 -20.20 -8.04
CA GLU A 328 7.66 -20.04 -9.31
C GLU A 328 8.34 -18.67 -9.40
N GLN A 329 7.65 -17.61 -9.00
CA GLN A 329 8.20 -16.26 -8.91
C GLN A 329 9.45 -16.21 -8.02
N ARG A 330 9.38 -16.79 -6.82
CA ARG A 330 10.56 -16.89 -5.93
C ARG A 330 11.68 -17.75 -6.51
N ALA A 331 11.36 -18.81 -7.24
CA ALA A 331 12.38 -19.64 -7.89
C ALA A 331 13.10 -18.85 -8.99
N LYS A 332 12.36 -18.05 -9.75
CA LYS A 332 12.89 -17.14 -10.78
C LYS A 332 13.78 -16.07 -10.17
N GLU A 333 13.32 -15.35 -9.15
CA GLU A 333 14.10 -14.31 -8.46
C GLU A 333 15.41 -14.85 -7.87
N ARG A 334 15.39 -16.07 -7.32
CA ARG A 334 16.63 -16.73 -6.83
C ARG A 334 17.57 -17.14 -7.95
N ALA A 335 17.05 -17.57 -9.09
CA ALA A 335 17.85 -17.90 -10.26
C ALA A 335 18.52 -16.63 -10.82
N GLU A 336 17.79 -15.52 -10.90
CA GLU A 336 18.31 -14.22 -11.32
C GLU A 336 19.38 -13.70 -10.36
N LEU A 337 19.13 -13.75 -9.04
CA LEU A 337 20.13 -13.38 -8.03
C LEU A 337 21.41 -14.21 -8.14
N ARG A 338 21.26 -15.51 -8.44
CA ARG A 338 22.40 -16.40 -8.66
C ARG A 338 23.15 -16.04 -9.95
N GLY A 339 22.45 -15.70 -11.03
CA GLY A 339 23.05 -15.18 -12.26
C GLY A 339 23.90 -13.93 -11.99
N LYS A 340 23.36 -12.96 -11.25
CA LYS A 340 24.10 -11.74 -10.83
C LYS A 340 25.36 -12.05 -10.01
N TYR A 341 25.34 -13.10 -9.18
CA TYR A 341 26.53 -13.53 -8.46
C TYR A 341 27.57 -14.15 -9.38
N ASP A 342 27.14 -14.98 -10.33
CA ASP A 342 28.04 -15.61 -11.30
C ASP A 342 28.71 -14.52 -12.19
N GLU A 343 27.95 -13.50 -12.62
CA GLU A 343 28.47 -12.30 -13.31
C GLU A 343 29.49 -11.53 -12.45
N PHE A 344 29.16 -11.25 -11.18
CA PHE A 344 30.09 -10.61 -10.23
C PHE A 344 31.39 -11.40 -10.08
N VAL A 345 31.31 -12.73 -10.00
CA VAL A 345 32.48 -13.60 -9.90
C VAL A 345 33.36 -13.50 -11.15
N ASP A 346 32.75 -13.40 -12.33
CA ASP A 346 33.48 -13.27 -13.58
C ASP A 346 34.11 -11.88 -13.75
N GLU A 347 33.41 -10.81 -13.37
CA GLU A 347 33.98 -9.45 -13.28
C GLU A 347 35.13 -9.38 -12.26
N TRP A 348 34.97 -10.01 -11.10
CA TRP A 348 36.02 -10.08 -10.08
C TRP A 348 37.26 -10.82 -10.59
N LYS A 349 37.08 -11.91 -11.36
CA LYS A 349 38.20 -12.60 -12.02
C LYS A 349 38.84 -11.72 -13.09
N ALA A 350 38.04 -11.04 -13.90
CA ALA A 350 38.50 -10.19 -15.01
C ALA A 350 39.34 -9.00 -14.49
N THR A 351 38.87 -8.33 -13.44
CA THR A 351 39.59 -7.23 -12.78
C THR A 351 40.92 -7.67 -12.17
N LYS A 352 41.00 -8.92 -11.68
CA LYS A 352 42.25 -9.49 -11.11
C LYS A 352 43.16 -10.16 -12.14
N ALA A 353 42.67 -10.46 -13.34
CA ALA A 353 43.44 -11.08 -14.41
C ALA A 353 44.72 -10.30 -14.80
N PRO A 354 44.72 -8.96 -14.99
CA PRO A 354 45.93 -8.23 -15.36
C PRO A 354 46.99 -8.28 -14.26
N ALA A 355 46.61 -8.03 -13.00
CA ALA A 355 47.53 -8.10 -11.86
C ALA A 355 48.14 -9.51 -11.70
N LYS A 356 47.34 -10.57 -11.93
CA LYS A 356 47.83 -11.95 -11.93
C LYS A 356 48.80 -12.23 -13.08
N ALA A 357 48.52 -11.71 -14.27
CA ALA A 357 49.38 -11.86 -15.45
C ALA A 357 50.71 -11.12 -15.27
N GLU A 358 50.67 -9.91 -14.71
CA GLU A 358 51.86 -9.12 -14.39
C GLU A 358 52.74 -9.80 -13.32
N LEU A 359 52.11 -10.32 -12.26
CA LEU A 359 52.81 -11.10 -11.24
C LEU A 359 53.48 -12.33 -11.87
N ALA A 360 52.78 -13.09 -12.71
CA ALA A 360 53.35 -14.25 -13.39
C ALA A 360 54.53 -13.86 -14.32
N ASN A 361 54.40 -12.75 -15.06
CA ASN A 361 55.45 -12.24 -15.94
C ASN A 361 56.70 -11.79 -15.17
N SER A 362 56.53 -11.04 -14.08
CA SER A 362 57.65 -10.61 -13.23
C SER A 362 58.40 -11.80 -12.63
N GLN A 363 57.68 -12.82 -12.15
CA GLN A 363 58.27 -14.05 -11.62
C GLN A 363 59.04 -14.84 -12.69
N LYS A 364 58.49 -14.93 -13.92
CA LYS A 364 59.16 -15.54 -15.06
C LYS A 364 60.45 -14.79 -15.40
N LEU A 365 60.42 -13.46 -15.40
CA LEU A 365 61.58 -12.62 -15.70
C LEU A 365 62.68 -12.77 -14.63
N ARG A 366 62.33 -12.80 -13.33
CA ARG A 366 63.27 -13.03 -12.23
C ARG A 366 63.95 -14.40 -12.32
N ARG A 367 63.19 -15.46 -12.63
CA ARG A 367 63.74 -16.81 -12.84
C ARG A 367 64.70 -16.86 -14.04
N LYS A 368 64.36 -16.17 -15.12
CA LYS A 368 65.21 -16.05 -16.31
C LYS A 368 66.49 -15.29 -15.99
N SER A 369 66.39 -14.11 -15.35
CA SER A 369 67.54 -13.30 -14.93
C SER A 369 68.51 -14.08 -14.05
N LEU A 370 68.01 -14.84 -13.07
CA LEU A 370 68.87 -15.67 -12.22
C LEU A 370 69.59 -16.77 -13.01
N THR A 371 68.92 -17.34 -14.01
CA THR A 371 69.50 -18.35 -14.90
C THR A 371 70.56 -17.75 -15.82
N ASP A 372 70.30 -16.56 -16.37
CA ASP A 372 71.23 -15.87 -17.27
C ASP A 372 72.47 -15.37 -16.51
N GLN A 373 72.30 -14.85 -15.28
CA GLN A 373 73.41 -14.53 -14.38
C GLN A 373 74.28 -15.75 -14.12
N PHE A 374 73.67 -16.91 -13.83
CA PHE A 374 74.44 -18.13 -13.59
C PHE A 374 75.22 -18.60 -14.82
N LYS A 375 74.62 -18.50 -16.01
CA LYS A 375 75.31 -18.79 -17.27
C LYS A 375 76.51 -17.88 -17.46
N ALA A 376 76.35 -16.58 -17.23
CA ALA A 376 77.43 -15.60 -17.32
C ALA A 376 78.56 -15.88 -16.31
N THR A 377 78.22 -16.23 -15.06
CA THR A 377 79.22 -16.61 -14.04
C THR A 377 80.00 -17.87 -14.44
N ARG A 378 79.31 -18.90 -14.95
CA ARG A 378 79.98 -20.12 -15.44
C ARG A 378 80.90 -19.85 -16.61
N GLU A 379 80.48 -18.97 -17.51
CA GLU A 379 81.27 -18.57 -18.66
C GLU A 379 82.52 -17.78 -18.24
N ALA A 380 82.39 -16.83 -17.31
CA ALA A 380 83.52 -16.10 -16.76
C ALA A 380 84.53 -17.02 -16.04
N ILE A 381 84.05 -18.02 -15.29
CA ILE A 381 84.92 -19.05 -14.67
C ILE A 381 85.64 -19.85 -15.76
N ARG A 382 84.94 -20.19 -16.86
CA ARG A 382 85.49 -20.94 -17.99
C ARG A 382 86.61 -20.16 -18.69
N THR A 383 86.48 -18.84 -18.83
CA THR A 383 87.43 -17.97 -19.55
C THR A 383 88.49 -17.30 -18.65
N SER A 384 88.50 -17.59 -17.35
CA SER A 384 89.35 -16.91 -16.34
C SER A 384 90.85 -17.20 -16.39
N GLY A 385 91.30 -18.15 -17.21
CA GLY A 385 92.72 -18.55 -17.28
C GLY A 385 93.24 -19.37 -16.08
N LEU A 386 92.36 -19.77 -15.15
CA LEU A 386 92.71 -20.53 -13.94
C LEU A 386 92.95 -22.03 -14.18
N ASP A 387 93.70 -22.67 -13.28
CA ASP A 387 93.93 -24.13 -13.25
C ASP A 387 92.59 -24.91 -13.17
N GLY A 388 92.57 -26.15 -13.71
CA GLY A 388 91.41 -27.03 -13.71
C GLY A 388 90.82 -27.32 -12.31
N ASN A 389 91.65 -27.45 -11.28
CA ASN A 389 91.18 -27.67 -9.90
C ASN A 389 90.52 -26.40 -9.32
N GLN A 390 91.15 -25.23 -9.53
CA GLN A 390 90.57 -23.94 -9.16
C GLN A 390 89.24 -23.66 -9.87
N ARG A 391 89.12 -23.97 -11.17
CA ARG A 391 87.85 -23.85 -11.91
C ARG A 391 86.75 -24.77 -11.38
N LYS A 392 87.08 -26.00 -11.00
CA LYS A 392 86.12 -26.93 -10.35
C LYS A 392 85.63 -26.38 -9.01
N ALA A 393 86.54 -25.87 -8.18
CA ALA A 393 86.19 -25.27 -6.90
C ALA A 393 85.26 -24.05 -7.06
N LEU A 394 85.60 -23.11 -7.94
CA LEU A 394 84.77 -21.93 -8.22
C LEU A 394 83.42 -22.30 -8.83
N THR A 395 83.36 -23.31 -9.70
CA THR A 395 82.10 -23.80 -10.26
C THR A 395 81.20 -24.40 -9.17
N SER A 396 81.78 -25.14 -8.22
CA SER A 396 81.05 -25.69 -7.08
C SER A 396 80.44 -24.57 -6.21
N VAL A 397 81.22 -23.53 -5.89
CA VAL A 397 80.74 -22.35 -5.17
C VAL A 397 79.63 -21.62 -5.95
N ALA A 398 79.80 -21.45 -7.26
CA ALA A 398 78.76 -20.85 -8.12
C ALA A 398 77.47 -21.69 -8.16
N THR A 399 77.58 -23.02 -8.16
CA THR A 399 76.39 -23.91 -8.08
C THR A 399 75.67 -23.80 -6.74
N PHE A 400 76.42 -23.74 -5.63
CA PHE A 400 75.85 -23.61 -4.30
C PHE A 400 75.16 -22.26 -4.10
N THR A 401 75.80 -21.17 -4.52
CA THR A 401 75.23 -19.81 -4.45
C THR A 401 73.95 -19.68 -5.28
N VAL A 402 73.87 -20.31 -6.45
CA VAL A 402 72.64 -20.30 -7.26
C VAL A 402 71.56 -21.21 -6.71
N ALA A 403 71.92 -22.33 -6.07
CA ALA A 403 70.94 -23.14 -5.33
C ALA A 403 70.31 -22.31 -4.19
N ALA A 404 71.12 -21.62 -3.38
CA ALA A 404 70.65 -20.72 -2.33
C ALA A 404 69.73 -19.61 -2.88
N LYS A 405 70.16 -18.89 -3.92
CA LYS A 405 69.33 -17.84 -4.56
C LYS A 405 68.04 -18.37 -5.18
N ARG A 406 68.02 -19.61 -5.69
CA ARG A 406 66.80 -20.25 -6.19
C ARG A 406 65.82 -20.55 -5.06
N ASP A 407 66.31 -20.99 -3.91
CA ASP A 407 65.46 -21.29 -2.76
C ASP A 407 64.92 -20.00 -2.11
N GLU A 408 65.72 -18.93 -2.05
CA GLU A 408 65.24 -17.58 -1.70
C GLU A 408 64.13 -17.11 -2.66
N LEU A 409 64.35 -17.22 -3.98
CA LEU A 409 63.35 -16.82 -4.97
C LEU A 409 62.06 -17.66 -4.86
N LYS A 410 62.16 -18.97 -4.56
CA LYS A 410 60.97 -19.80 -4.27
C LYS A 410 60.23 -19.31 -3.04
N ALA A 411 60.93 -18.94 -1.97
CA ALA A 411 60.33 -18.42 -0.75
C ALA A 411 59.60 -17.09 -1.01
N ILE A 412 60.21 -16.18 -1.78
CA ILE A 412 59.60 -14.91 -2.20
C ILE A 412 58.33 -15.17 -3.03
N ILE A 413 58.41 -16.02 -4.07
CA ILE A 413 57.26 -16.36 -4.91
C ILE A 413 56.13 -17.01 -4.08
N LYS A 414 56.48 -17.86 -3.11
CA LYS A 414 55.50 -18.46 -2.19
C LYS A 414 54.82 -17.39 -1.33
N ALA A 415 55.57 -16.42 -0.80
CA ALA A 415 55.02 -15.30 -0.02
C ALA A 415 54.10 -14.42 -0.89
N GLU A 416 54.51 -14.10 -2.11
CA GLU A 416 53.70 -13.35 -3.09
C GLU A 416 52.38 -14.07 -3.39
N HIS A 417 52.41 -15.38 -3.70
CA HIS A 417 51.19 -16.16 -3.88
C HIS A 417 50.30 -16.20 -2.64
N THR A 418 50.90 -16.24 -1.46
CA THR A 418 50.16 -16.23 -0.19
C THR A 418 49.48 -14.88 0.02
N SER A 419 50.15 -13.77 -0.30
CA SER A 419 49.58 -12.42 -0.24
C SER A 419 48.44 -12.24 -1.26
N PHE A 420 48.62 -12.69 -2.49
CA PHE A 420 47.58 -12.61 -3.53
C PHE A 420 46.35 -13.47 -3.20
N LYS A 421 46.52 -14.56 -2.44
CA LYS A 421 45.42 -15.41 -1.95
C LYS A 421 44.65 -14.82 -0.75
N LYS A 422 45.18 -13.80 -0.06
CA LYS A 422 44.47 -13.17 1.06
C LYS A 422 43.23 -12.40 0.59
N GLU A 423 43.29 -11.83 -0.61
CA GLU A 423 42.17 -11.16 -1.26
C GLU A 423 41.28 -12.21 -1.94
N LYS A 424 40.20 -12.61 -1.26
CA LYS A 424 39.29 -13.65 -1.74
C LYS A 424 38.04 -13.03 -2.37
N CYS A 425 37.55 -13.65 -3.44
CA CYS A 425 36.19 -13.41 -3.90
C CYS A 425 35.22 -13.74 -2.74
N PRO A 426 34.30 -12.82 -2.37
CA PRO A 426 33.26 -13.11 -1.39
C PRO A 426 32.53 -14.39 -1.76
N CYS A 427 32.21 -15.23 -0.76
CA CYS A 427 31.39 -16.40 -1.04
C CYS A 427 29.95 -15.96 -1.34
N TYR A 428 29.14 -16.83 -1.96
CA TYR A 428 27.76 -16.49 -2.31
C TYR A 428 26.96 -15.97 -1.10
N ARG A 429 27.19 -16.52 0.09
CA ARG A 429 26.50 -16.08 1.30
C ARG A 429 26.93 -14.68 1.74
N ASP A 430 28.23 -14.38 1.71
CA ASP A 430 28.76 -13.06 2.08
C ASP A 430 28.30 -12.00 1.08
N TRP A 431 28.39 -12.30 -0.22
CA TRP A 431 27.92 -11.41 -1.28
C TRP A 431 26.42 -11.12 -1.20
N VAL A 432 25.60 -12.16 -0.93
CA VAL A 432 24.16 -11.98 -0.70
C VAL A 432 23.92 -11.13 0.55
N THR A 433 24.77 -11.22 1.56
CA THR A 433 24.68 -10.39 2.78
C THR A 433 24.92 -8.92 2.47
N ASP A 434 25.99 -8.61 1.73
CA ASP A 434 26.32 -7.23 1.34
C ASP A 434 25.22 -6.63 0.43
N ARG A 435 24.66 -7.44 -0.49
CA ARG A 435 23.55 -7.03 -1.36
C ARG A 435 22.25 -6.80 -0.57
N ALA A 436 21.99 -7.63 0.43
CA ALA A 436 20.87 -7.42 1.32
C ALA A 436 21.03 -6.12 2.11
N GLU A 437 22.20 -5.80 2.65
CA GLU A 437 22.46 -4.52 3.31
C GLU A 437 22.30 -3.31 2.38
N ALA A 438 22.61 -3.46 1.09
CA ALA A 438 22.37 -2.44 0.08
C ALA A 438 20.89 -2.25 -0.30
N GLY A 439 20.00 -3.14 0.14
CA GLY A 439 18.55 -3.05 -0.11
C GLY A 439 18.04 -3.92 -1.25
N ASP A 440 18.79 -4.92 -1.72
CA ASP A 440 18.32 -5.83 -2.76
C ASP A 440 17.26 -6.80 -2.18
N PRO A 441 15.99 -6.73 -2.62
CA PRO A 441 14.90 -7.56 -2.08
C PRO A 441 15.14 -9.06 -2.29
N ALA A 442 15.72 -9.45 -3.43
CA ALA A 442 16.00 -10.86 -3.72
C ALA A 442 17.09 -11.41 -2.78
N ALA A 443 18.07 -10.57 -2.43
CA ALA A 443 19.13 -10.93 -1.49
C ALA A 443 18.58 -11.10 -0.05
N ILE A 444 17.69 -10.21 0.40
CA ILE A 444 17.00 -10.33 1.69
C ILE A 444 16.20 -11.64 1.75
N ALA A 445 15.41 -11.94 0.71
CA ALA A 445 14.63 -13.18 0.61
C ALA A 445 15.53 -14.43 0.66
N GLN A 446 16.69 -14.38 0.00
CA GLN A 446 17.66 -15.49 -0.03
C GLN A 446 18.33 -15.71 1.34
N LEU A 447 18.68 -14.64 2.08
CA LEU A 447 19.23 -14.76 3.44
C LEU A 447 18.26 -15.48 4.39
N ARG A 448 16.97 -15.14 4.32
CA ARG A 448 15.94 -15.83 5.10
C ARG A 448 15.80 -17.29 4.70
N GLY A 449 15.88 -17.58 3.40
CA GLY A 449 15.96 -18.95 2.88
C GLY A 449 17.10 -19.76 3.51
N PHE A 450 18.27 -19.14 3.69
CA PHE A 450 19.38 -19.76 4.41
C PHE A 450 19.06 -19.99 5.90
N ALA A 451 18.50 -19.00 6.60
CA ALA A 451 18.12 -19.12 8.01
C ALA A 451 17.10 -20.26 8.23
N TYR A 452 16.08 -20.39 7.36
CA TYR A 452 15.12 -21.49 7.42
C TYR A 452 15.77 -22.87 7.17
N ALA A 453 16.74 -22.95 6.25
CA ALA A 453 17.49 -24.17 5.99
C ALA A 453 18.40 -24.56 7.16
N ASP A 454 19.05 -23.57 7.79
CA ASP A 454 19.90 -23.76 8.96
C ASP A 454 19.09 -24.22 10.19
N LYS A 455 17.89 -23.64 10.42
CA LYS A 455 16.92 -24.08 11.44
C LYS A 455 16.51 -25.54 11.26
N ARG A 456 16.20 -25.97 10.02
CA ARG A 456 15.85 -27.38 9.72
C ARG A 456 17.00 -28.35 9.95
N LYS A 457 18.25 -27.91 9.87
CA LYS A 457 19.45 -28.73 10.11
C LYS A 457 19.86 -28.78 11.59
N GLY A 458 19.06 -28.24 12.50
CA GLY A 458 19.31 -28.32 13.94
C GLY A 458 20.47 -27.45 14.44
N LYS A 459 21.02 -26.55 13.61
CA LYS A 459 21.94 -25.52 14.09
C LYS A 459 21.11 -24.50 14.89
N ARG A 460 21.11 -24.60 16.22
CA ARG A 460 20.60 -23.52 17.09
C ARG A 460 21.38 -22.26 16.74
N GLN A 461 20.72 -21.31 16.08
CA GLN A 461 21.17 -19.93 16.10
C GLN A 461 21.01 -19.45 17.53
N GLU A 462 22.03 -18.79 18.09
CA GLU A 462 21.84 -17.93 19.24
C GLU A 462 20.76 -16.93 18.82
N GLU A 463 19.56 -17.08 19.40
CA GLU A 463 18.54 -16.07 19.26
C GLU A 463 19.17 -14.78 19.79
N PRO A 464 19.24 -13.70 19.00
CA PRO A 464 19.62 -12.41 19.55
C PRO A 464 18.69 -12.17 20.74
N ASN A 465 19.31 -11.80 21.86
CA ASN A 465 18.75 -11.74 23.21
C ASN A 465 17.49 -10.85 23.29
N ILE A 466 16.36 -11.35 22.78
CA ILE A 466 15.03 -10.77 22.92
C ILE A 466 14.21 -11.84 23.65
N THR A 467 14.61 -12.08 24.89
CA THR A 467 13.82 -12.75 25.91
C THR A 467 12.64 -11.86 26.27
N ASP A 468 11.61 -11.79 25.42
CA ASP A 468 10.30 -11.27 25.84
C ASP A 468 9.19 -11.71 24.86
N VAL A 469 8.41 -12.70 25.28
CA VAL A 469 7.23 -13.25 24.58
C VAL A 469 6.06 -12.24 24.53
N LYS A 470 6.26 -10.98 24.95
CA LYS A 470 5.22 -9.94 25.15
C LYS A 470 5.46 -8.64 24.37
N GLN A 471 6.25 -8.65 23.30
CA GLN A 471 6.47 -7.44 22.51
C GLN A 471 5.33 -7.19 21.51
N PRO A 472 4.80 -5.95 21.42
CA PRO A 472 3.77 -5.61 20.47
C PRO A 472 4.31 -5.65 19.03
N TYR A 473 3.46 -6.03 18.08
CA TYR A 473 3.85 -6.16 16.69
C TYR A 473 2.69 -5.86 15.74
N PHE A 474 3.05 -5.50 14.51
CA PHE A 474 2.13 -5.47 13.38
C PHE A 474 2.30 -6.72 12.54
N ALA A 475 1.21 -7.28 12.02
CA ALA A 475 1.24 -8.46 11.17
C ALA A 475 0.34 -8.33 9.95
N ALA A 476 0.68 -9.11 8.92
CA ALA A 476 -0.20 -9.31 7.77
C ALA A 476 -1.45 -10.12 8.17
N THR A 477 -2.58 -9.79 7.55
CA THR A 477 -3.82 -10.57 7.69
C THR A 477 -3.83 -11.84 6.86
N SER A 478 -2.99 -11.89 5.84
CA SER A 478 -2.86 -13.01 4.91
C SER A 478 -1.64 -13.86 5.27
N ASP A 479 -1.77 -15.17 5.04
CA ASP A 479 -0.73 -16.17 5.30
C ASP A 479 0.31 -16.21 4.15
N SER A 480 0.60 -15.04 3.58
CA SER A 480 1.58 -14.84 2.52
C SER A 480 2.99 -14.73 3.11
N ASP A 481 3.94 -15.44 2.51
CA ASP A 481 5.37 -15.27 2.78
C ASP A 481 5.79 -13.88 2.30
N LEU A 482 5.74 -12.89 3.19
CA LEU A 482 6.23 -11.53 2.94
C LEU A 482 7.67 -11.41 3.43
N ASP A 483 8.49 -10.68 2.68
CA ASP A 483 9.87 -10.37 3.02
C ASP A 483 10.01 -8.94 3.55
N PRO A 484 11.06 -8.64 4.34
CA PRO A 484 11.38 -7.27 4.72
C PRO A 484 11.53 -6.39 3.47
N ALA A 485 10.91 -5.22 3.51
CA ALA A 485 10.93 -4.29 2.40
C ALA A 485 11.46 -2.95 2.88
N ARG A 486 12.35 -2.34 2.09
CA ARG A 486 12.80 -0.96 2.34
C ARG A 486 11.61 -0.02 2.06
N PRO A 487 11.24 0.90 2.98
CA PRO A 487 10.16 1.85 2.73
C PRO A 487 10.42 2.68 1.46
N ALA A 488 9.40 2.89 0.63
CA ALA A 488 9.55 3.67 -0.60
C ALA A 488 9.94 5.14 -0.35
N ARG A 489 9.63 5.68 0.83
CA ARG A 489 9.99 7.04 1.25
C ARG A 489 10.68 6.97 2.61
N LEU A 490 12.00 7.08 2.60
CA LEU A 490 12.78 7.27 3.83
C LEU A 490 12.90 8.78 4.08
N SER A 491 12.55 9.21 5.28
CA SER A 491 13.08 10.48 5.80
C SER A 491 14.56 10.27 6.16
N GLU A 492 15.37 11.32 6.12
CA GLU A 492 16.81 11.26 6.49
C GLU A 492 17.04 10.75 7.92
N ARG A 493 15.99 10.69 8.74
CA ARG A 493 16.00 10.25 10.14
C ARG A 493 15.90 8.73 10.31
N VAL A 494 15.71 7.97 9.23
CA VAL A 494 15.48 6.53 9.27
C VAL A 494 16.69 5.78 8.71
N THR A 495 17.30 4.94 9.55
CA THR A 495 18.33 4.00 9.12
C THR A 495 17.83 2.57 9.27
N TRP A 496 18.45 1.65 8.55
CA TRP A 496 18.07 0.25 8.56
C TRP A 496 19.32 -0.64 8.45
N ALA A 497 19.29 -1.80 9.09
CA ALA A 497 20.39 -2.76 9.10
C ALA A 497 19.87 -4.19 9.02
N VAL A 498 20.44 -4.99 8.11
CA VAL A 498 20.06 -6.40 7.96
C VAL A 498 20.82 -7.25 8.97
N ASP A 499 20.09 -8.05 9.75
CA ASP A 499 20.70 -9.09 10.58
C ASP A 499 21.22 -10.20 9.68
N ARG A 500 22.55 -10.27 9.55
CA ARG A 500 23.29 -11.22 8.71
C ARG A 500 23.02 -12.70 9.03
N SER A 501 22.53 -12.99 10.23
CA SER A 501 22.24 -14.36 10.67
C SER A 501 20.82 -14.80 10.31
N THR A 502 19.85 -13.91 10.44
CA THR A 502 18.41 -14.24 10.32
C THR A 502 17.75 -13.71 9.06
N GLY A 503 18.36 -12.73 8.38
CA GLY A 503 17.74 -11.99 7.28
C GLY A 503 16.61 -11.07 7.71
N ALA A 504 16.42 -10.87 9.02
CA ALA A 504 15.52 -9.86 9.56
C ALA A 504 16.15 -8.47 9.41
N VAL A 505 15.32 -7.44 9.41
CA VAL A 505 15.75 -6.06 9.24
C VAL A 505 15.46 -5.28 10.51
N ASN A 506 16.46 -4.58 11.02
CA ASN A 506 16.32 -3.65 12.14
C ASN A 506 16.19 -2.23 11.61
N TYR A 507 15.10 -1.54 11.92
CA TYR A 507 14.88 -0.14 11.59
C TYR A 507 15.17 0.73 12.80
N SER A 508 15.85 1.85 12.57
CA SER A 508 16.14 2.85 13.60
C SER A 508 15.62 4.22 13.17
N VAL A 509 15.07 4.97 14.12
CA VAL A 509 14.57 6.34 13.97
C VAL A 509 15.39 7.24 14.89
N ASN A 510 16.00 8.31 14.36
CA ASN A 510 16.89 9.20 15.11
C ASN A 510 17.98 8.43 15.88
N ASP A 511 18.64 7.47 15.20
CA ASP A 511 19.67 6.58 15.75
C ASP A 511 19.23 5.67 16.92
N ARG A 512 17.92 5.53 17.14
CA ARG A 512 17.35 4.60 18.12
C ARG A 512 16.63 3.47 17.42
N LEU A 513 16.90 2.23 17.82
CA LEU A 513 16.23 1.05 17.28
C LEU A 513 14.72 1.18 17.50
N ALA A 514 13.97 1.28 16.41
CA ALA A 514 12.51 1.41 16.40
C ALA A 514 11.85 0.04 16.38
N PHE A 515 12.09 -0.76 15.35
CA PHE A 515 11.42 -2.06 15.24
C PHE A 515 12.21 -3.04 14.36
N ARG A 516 11.88 -4.31 14.51
CA ARG A 516 12.45 -5.41 13.73
C ARG A 516 11.42 -5.95 12.75
N ASP A 517 11.70 -5.87 11.47
CA ASP A 517 10.92 -6.46 10.39
C ASP A 517 11.41 -7.87 10.10
N GLU A 518 10.55 -8.84 10.37
CA GLU A 518 10.77 -10.25 10.08
C GLU A 518 9.91 -10.72 8.90
N GLY A 519 9.55 -9.81 8.00
CA GLY A 519 8.75 -10.08 6.81
C GLY A 519 7.26 -10.08 7.09
N GLN A 520 6.76 -11.11 7.77
CA GLN A 520 5.33 -11.25 8.10
C GLN A 520 4.91 -10.44 9.33
N ARG A 521 5.89 -10.01 10.13
CA ARG A 521 5.66 -9.23 11.36
C ARG A 521 6.70 -8.13 11.54
N ILE A 522 6.26 -7.02 12.08
CA ILE A 522 7.08 -5.88 12.49
C ILE A 522 6.99 -5.77 14.01
N THR A 523 8.07 -6.09 14.72
CA THR A 523 8.10 -6.21 16.19
C THR A 523 8.73 -4.97 16.82
N PHE A 524 8.04 -4.36 17.79
CA PHE A 524 8.50 -3.18 18.51
C PHE A 524 9.19 -3.55 19.83
N ASN A 525 10.28 -2.87 20.15
CA ASN A 525 10.97 -3.05 21.42
C ASN A 525 10.28 -2.27 22.56
N LYS A 526 10.83 -2.39 23.77
CA LYS A 526 10.25 -1.80 24.99
C LYS A 526 10.18 -0.27 24.96
N ASP A 527 11.12 0.39 24.29
CA ASP A 527 11.24 1.85 24.25
C ASP A 527 10.43 2.42 23.08
N SER A 528 10.50 1.78 21.91
CA SER A 528 9.85 2.20 20.68
C SER A 528 8.34 1.98 20.66
N ARG A 529 7.82 1.02 21.41
CA ARG A 529 6.36 0.81 21.55
C ARG A 529 5.63 2.00 22.17
N ASN A 530 6.36 2.92 22.81
CA ASN A 530 5.81 4.12 23.43
C ASN A 530 6.13 5.39 22.63
N ASP A 531 6.93 5.27 21.58
CA ASP A 531 7.42 6.39 20.77
C ASP A 531 6.53 6.59 19.53
N ALA A 532 5.96 7.78 19.39
CA ALA A 532 5.03 8.09 18.30
C ALA A 532 5.72 8.03 16.93
N ASP A 533 6.97 8.46 16.82
CA ASP A 533 7.71 8.47 15.56
C ASP A 533 8.04 7.03 15.09
N SER A 534 8.41 6.15 16.03
CA SER A 534 8.59 4.71 15.77
C SER A 534 7.29 4.03 15.32
N ILE A 535 6.17 4.33 15.99
CA ILE A 535 4.84 3.78 15.64
C ILE A 535 4.40 4.27 14.25
N GLU A 536 4.56 5.56 13.96
CA GLU A 536 4.25 6.16 12.66
C GLU A 536 5.01 5.45 11.53
N LEU A 537 6.34 5.32 11.66
CA LEU A 537 7.15 4.65 10.66
C LEU A 537 6.74 3.18 10.48
N GLY A 538 6.47 2.48 11.59
CA GLY A 538 6.02 1.09 11.55
C GLY A 538 4.66 0.93 10.87
N LEU A 539 3.74 1.89 11.05
CA LEU A 539 2.43 1.91 10.39
C LEU A 539 2.54 2.19 8.89
N LEU A 540 3.40 3.13 8.49
CA LEU A 540 3.67 3.43 7.09
C LEU A 540 4.27 2.20 6.37
N LEU A 541 5.24 1.55 7.01
CA LEU A 541 5.82 0.31 6.47
C LEU A 541 4.78 -0.81 6.43
N ALA A 542 3.99 -0.98 7.49
CA ALA A 542 2.95 -2.01 7.54
C ALA A 542 1.85 -1.76 6.49
N LYS A 543 1.48 -0.51 6.21
CA LYS A 543 0.57 -0.14 5.14
C LYS A 543 1.10 -0.62 3.79
N GLU A 544 2.35 -0.26 3.49
CA GLU A 544 2.99 -0.58 2.20
C GLU A 544 3.10 -2.11 2.01
N LYS A 545 3.43 -2.83 3.09
CA LYS A 545 3.65 -4.28 3.04
C LYS A 545 2.38 -5.12 3.13
N PHE A 546 1.46 -4.75 4.02
CA PHE A 546 0.32 -5.60 4.41
C PHE A 546 -1.01 -5.07 3.87
N GLY A 547 -1.08 -3.80 3.49
CA GLY A 547 -2.34 -3.09 3.21
C GLY A 547 -3.15 -2.92 4.50
N ALA A 548 -3.98 -3.91 4.82
CA ALA A 548 -4.74 -3.94 6.06
C ALA A 548 -3.87 -4.52 7.21
N VAL A 549 -3.60 -3.71 8.22
CA VAL A 549 -2.65 -4.01 9.30
C VAL A 549 -3.36 -4.65 10.49
N ALA A 550 -2.90 -5.84 10.90
CA ALA A 550 -3.32 -6.46 12.16
C ALA A 550 -2.41 -5.97 13.30
N VAL A 551 -3.01 -5.44 14.37
CA VAL A 551 -2.28 -4.87 15.52
C VAL A 551 -2.34 -5.81 16.72
N HIS A 552 -1.18 -6.29 17.16
CA HIS A 552 -1.04 -7.20 18.29
C HIS A 552 -0.24 -6.53 19.42
N GLY A 553 -0.80 -6.53 20.62
CA GLY A 553 -0.25 -5.84 21.79
C GLY A 553 -1.32 -5.59 22.84
N GLY A 554 -0.90 -5.10 24.01
CA GLY A 554 -1.84 -4.67 25.06
C GLY A 554 -2.70 -3.48 24.63
N GLN A 555 -3.78 -3.20 25.36
CA GLN A 555 -4.71 -2.11 25.02
C GLN A 555 -4.02 -0.75 24.94
N GLU A 556 -3.13 -0.43 25.89
CA GLU A 556 -2.36 0.83 25.86
C GLU A 556 -1.58 1.04 24.56
N PHE A 557 -1.04 -0.04 23.97
CA PHE A 557 -0.34 0.04 22.70
C PHE A 557 -1.31 0.27 21.54
N ARG A 558 -2.45 -0.42 21.53
CA ARG A 558 -3.49 -0.25 20.51
C ARG A 558 -4.04 1.18 20.51
N ASP A 559 -4.27 1.73 21.70
CA ASP A 559 -4.73 3.11 21.88
C ASP A 559 -3.70 4.11 21.33
N ARG A 560 -2.41 3.92 21.63
CA ARG A 560 -1.32 4.75 21.08
C ARG A 560 -1.21 4.65 19.56
N VAL A 561 -1.35 3.45 19.01
CA VAL A 561 -1.35 3.22 17.56
C VAL A 561 -2.51 3.98 16.90
N LEU A 562 -3.69 3.94 17.52
CA LEU A 562 -4.87 4.65 17.04
C LEU A 562 -4.69 6.17 17.13
N VAL A 563 -4.25 6.68 18.27
CA VAL A 563 -3.95 8.11 18.48
C VAL A 563 -2.92 8.60 17.45
N THR A 564 -1.81 7.87 17.29
CA THR A 564 -0.75 8.23 16.33
C THR A 564 -1.29 8.25 14.89
N ALA A 565 -2.09 7.26 14.51
CA ALA A 565 -2.69 7.21 13.17
C ALA A 565 -3.64 8.38 12.89
N VAL A 566 -4.41 8.82 13.88
CA VAL A 566 -5.37 9.93 13.76
C VAL A 566 -4.65 11.28 13.79
N GLU A 567 -3.81 11.53 14.80
CA GLU A 567 -3.08 12.79 14.98
C GLU A 567 -2.16 13.10 13.78
N ARG A 568 -1.46 12.10 13.27
CA ARG A 568 -0.57 12.22 12.11
C ARG A 568 -1.30 12.09 10.76
N ARG A 569 -2.63 11.88 10.78
CA ARG A 569 -3.49 11.70 9.59
C ARG A 569 -2.96 10.64 8.64
N LEU A 570 -2.51 9.51 9.19
CA LEU A 570 -1.98 8.40 8.41
C LEU A 570 -3.13 7.69 7.70
N ASP A 571 -2.99 7.54 6.37
CA ASP A 571 -3.91 6.75 5.56
C ASP A 571 -3.60 5.26 5.73
N VAL A 572 -3.96 4.70 6.89
CA VAL A 572 -3.77 3.29 7.24
C VAL A 572 -5.13 2.63 7.44
N ARG A 573 -5.27 1.36 7.04
CA ARG A 573 -6.46 0.56 7.30
C ARG A 573 -6.12 -0.53 8.31
N PHE A 574 -6.87 -0.60 9.41
CA PHE A 574 -6.75 -1.70 10.35
C PHE A 574 -7.57 -2.91 9.92
N ALA A 575 -7.02 -4.10 10.17
CA ALA A 575 -7.67 -5.37 9.89
C ALA A 575 -8.79 -5.70 10.88
N ASP A 576 -8.65 -5.22 12.11
CA ASP A 576 -9.64 -5.36 13.18
C ASP A 576 -10.78 -4.36 12.94
N PRO A 577 -12.02 -4.83 12.70
CA PRO A 577 -13.15 -3.95 12.44
C PRO A 577 -13.47 -3.01 13.61
N GLU A 578 -13.25 -3.43 14.85
CA GLU A 578 -13.50 -2.57 16.02
C GLU A 578 -12.49 -1.44 16.07
N LEU A 579 -11.20 -1.75 15.86
CA LEU A 579 -10.12 -0.75 15.84
C LEU A 579 -10.24 0.21 14.64
N GLU A 580 -10.65 -0.30 13.47
CA GLU A 580 -10.90 0.55 12.29
C GLU A 580 -12.13 1.44 12.49
N GLN A 581 -13.17 0.94 13.16
CA GLN A 581 -14.34 1.76 13.51
C GLN A 581 -13.96 2.86 14.49
N GLN A 582 -13.18 2.52 15.54
CA GLN A 582 -12.66 3.51 16.49
C GLN A 582 -11.81 4.58 15.78
N ARG A 583 -10.99 4.20 14.79
CA ARG A 583 -10.20 5.16 13.99
C ARG A 583 -11.12 6.10 13.22
N LYS A 584 -12.15 5.57 12.56
CA LYS A 584 -13.13 6.37 11.80
C LYS A 584 -13.91 7.31 12.71
N ASP A 585 -14.35 6.83 13.87
CA ASP A 585 -15.08 7.63 14.85
C ASP A 585 -14.18 8.74 15.42
N ALA A 586 -12.91 8.44 15.69
CA ALA A 586 -11.93 9.43 16.15
C ALA A 586 -11.62 10.50 15.08
N ILE A 587 -11.48 10.12 13.80
CA ILE A 587 -11.32 11.07 12.70
C ILE A 587 -12.56 11.95 12.57
N LYS A 588 -13.76 11.35 12.66
CA LYS A 588 -15.02 12.11 12.62
C LYS A 588 -15.13 13.08 13.80
N ALA A 589 -14.77 12.64 15.00
CA ALA A 589 -14.75 13.47 16.19
C ALA A 589 -13.74 14.63 16.08
N ASP A 590 -12.54 14.41 15.51
CA ASP A 590 -11.57 15.48 15.23
C ASP A 590 -12.12 16.50 14.22
N ILE A 591 -12.78 16.02 13.15
CA ILE A 591 -13.44 16.89 12.17
C ILE A 591 -14.60 17.67 12.81
N ASP A 592 -15.43 17.02 13.61
CA ASP A 592 -16.57 17.64 14.29
C ASP A 592 -16.10 18.61 15.38
N GLN A 593 -14.99 18.31 16.07
CA GLN A 593 -14.36 19.21 17.03
C GLN A 593 -13.71 20.42 16.32
N ALA A 594 -13.08 20.22 15.16
CA ALA A 594 -12.58 21.33 14.34
C ALA A 594 -13.72 22.23 13.82
N ARG A 595 -14.85 21.63 13.43
CA ARG A 595 -16.08 22.37 13.07
C ARG A 595 -16.68 23.09 14.28
N GLN A 596 -16.71 22.45 15.44
CA GLN A 596 -17.23 23.03 16.66
C GLN A 596 -16.33 24.18 17.15
N ARG A 597 -15.01 24.03 17.10
CA ARG A 597 -14.04 25.13 17.33
C ARG A 597 -14.24 26.26 16.33
N PHE A 598 -14.50 25.95 15.06
CA PHE A 598 -14.83 26.97 14.06
C PHE A 598 -16.14 27.71 14.39
N ILE A 599 -17.16 27.00 14.89
CA ILE A 599 -18.44 27.59 15.33
C ILE A 599 -18.26 28.39 16.63
N GLU A 600 -17.45 27.91 17.57
CA GLU A 600 -17.13 28.58 18.84
C GLU A 600 -16.25 29.81 18.61
N ASP A 601 -15.30 29.76 17.69
CA ASP A 601 -14.53 30.92 17.23
C ASP A 601 -15.47 31.93 16.54
N GLN A 602 -16.44 31.49 15.73
CA GLN A 602 -17.47 32.36 15.16
C GLN A 602 -18.37 32.99 16.24
N GLN A 603 -18.71 32.25 17.29
CA GLN A 603 -19.50 32.75 18.42
C GLN A 603 -18.69 33.68 19.33
N GLN A 604 -17.41 33.40 19.60
CA GLN A 604 -16.49 34.31 20.29
C GLN A 604 -16.28 35.58 19.48
N VAL A 605 -16.13 35.48 18.16
CA VAL A 605 -16.11 36.65 17.26
C VAL A 605 -17.44 37.40 17.33
N GLY A 606 -18.58 36.72 17.47
CA GLY A 606 -19.90 37.32 17.71
C GLY A 606 -20.03 38.04 19.06
N VAL A 607 -19.47 37.48 20.13
CA VAL A 607 -19.44 38.09 21.48
C VAL A 607 -18.47 39.26 21.54
N ILE A 608 -17.30 39.15 20.90
CA ILE A 608 -16.33 40.24 20.73
C ILE A 608 -16.94 41.37 19.89
N ARG A 609 -17.74 41.04 18.87
CA ARG A 609 -18.49 42.01 18.04
C ARG A 609 -19.58 42.74 18.85
N ALA A 610 -20.31 42.04 19.72
CA ALA A 610 -21.29 42.65 20.63
C ALA A 610 -20.62 43.54 21.71
N GLN A 611 -19.42 43.18 22.17
CA GLN A 611 -18.62 44.01 23.09
C GLN A 611 -17.94 45.21 22.38
N HIS A 612 -17.60 45.08 21.09
CA HIS A 612 -17.09 46.16 20.26
C HIS A 612 -18.16 47.18 19.85
N GLU A 613 -19.43 46.79 19.77
CA GLU A 613 -20.55 47.70 19.46
C GLU A 613 -20.81 48.75 20.55
N ALA A 614 -20.34 48.52 21.79
CA ALA A 614 -20.41 49.49 22.88
C ALA A 614 -19.23 50.48 22.96
N LYS A 615 -18.20 50.34 22.10
CA LYS A 615 -17.07 51.29 21.98
C LYS A 615 -16.77 51.56 20.52
N LYS A 616 -17.65 52.33 19.88
CA LYS A 616 -17.43 52.86 18.53
C LYS A 616 -16.28 53.88 18.53
N ALA A 617 -15.16 53.49 17.92
CA ALA A 617 -14.16 54.36 17.29
C ALA A 617 -13.90 53.80 15.88
N PRO A 618 -13.44 54.63 14.93
CA PRO A 618 -14.10 54.84 13.63
C PRO A 618 -13.96 53.67 12.65
N ARG A 619 -14.98 53.50 11.80
CA ARG A 619 -14.91 52.70 10.57
C ARG A 619 -13.67 53.15 9.79
N GLN A 620 -12.77 52.22 9.47
CA GLN A 620 -11.74 52.45 8.45
C GLN A 620 -12.45 52.99 7.19
N ALA A 621 -11.91 54.06 6.61
CA ALA A 621 -12.44 54.65 5.40
C ALA A 621 -12.58 53.54 4.34
N ALA A 622 -13.75 53.43 3.71
CA ALA A 622 -13.96 52.50 2.62
C ALA A 622 -12.96 52.84 1.51
N MET A 623 -12.22 51.85 1.03
CA MET A 623 -11.30 52.02 -0.10
C MET A 623 -12.07 52.57 -1.29
N THR A 624 -11.56 53.61 -1.92
CA THR A 624 -12.18 54.20 -3.11
C THR A 624 -12.01 53.27 -4.32
N ARG A 625 -12.81 53.47 -5.37
CA ARG A 625 -12.74 52.67 -6.59
C ARG A 625 -11.35 52.74 -7.23
N ASP A 626 -10.72 53.91 -7.23
CA ASP A 626 -9.38 54.12 -7.79
C ASP A 626 -8.30 53.42 -6.95
N GLU A 627 -8.39 53.48 -5.61
CA GLU A 627 -7.50 52.73 -4.72
C GLU A 627 -7.66 51.21 -4.88
N ALA A 628 -8.89 50.72 -5.10
CA ALA A 628 -9.15 49.31 -5.37
C ALA A 628 -8.56 48.84 -6.71
N GLN A 629 -8.67 49.65 -7.76
CA GLN A 629 -8.02 49.35 -9.05
C GLN A 629 -6.49 49.40 -8.93
N GLN A 630 -5.95 50.37 -8.20
CA GLN A 630 -4.53 50.48 -7.95
C GLN A 630 -3.99 49.27 -7.15
N ALA A 631 -4.73 48.82 -6.13
CA ALA A 631 -4.38 47.63 -5.36
C ALA A 631 -4.32 46.36 -6.22
N LEU A 632 -5.25 46.18 -7.17
CA LEU A 632 -5.25 45.04 -8.10
C LEU A 632 -4.17 45.14 -9.18
N SER A 633 -3.72 46.35 -9.52
CA SER A 633 -2.60 46.56 -10.45
C SER A 633 -1.22 46.36 -9.80
N ALA A 634 -1.16 46.27 -8.47
CA ALA A 634 0.10 46.12 -7.75
C ALA A 634 0.70 44.72 -7.99
N PRO A 635 1.95 44.62 -8.46
CA PRO A 635 2.59 43.34 -8.72
C PRO A 635 2.77 42.55 -7.41
N ALA A 636 2.72 41.22 -7.52
CA ALA A 636 2.90 40.33 -6.38
C ALA A 636 4.32 40.50 -5.78
N PRO A 637 4.48 40.35 -4.44
CA PRO A 637 5.79 40.42 -3.79
C PRO A 637 6.79 39.43 -4.41
N VAL A 638 7.92 39.95 -4.88
CA VAL A 638 8.98 39.15 -5.52
C VAL A 638 9.64 38.24 -4.49
N ARG A 639 9.83 36.97 -4.85
CA ARG A 639 10.49 36.00 -3.98
C ARG A 639 11.96 36.41 -3.74
N PRO A 640 12.46 36.38 -2.50
CA PRO A 640 13.86 36.69 -2.24
C PRO A 640 14.79 35.68 -2.93
N VAL A 641 15.96 36.12 -3.36
CA VAL A 641 17.01 35.27 -3.93
C VAL A 641 18.04 34.98 -2.85
N ARG A 642 18.37 33.71 -2.66
CA ARG A 642 19.19 33.22 -1.54
C ARG A 642 20.55 33.91 -1.47
N ASP A 643 21.28 33.97 -2.59
CA ASP A 643 22.63 34.54 -2.63
C ASP A 643 22.68 36.00 -2.15
N TYR A 644 21.68 36.83 -2.51
CA TYR A 644 21.62 38.22 -2.05
C TYR A 644 21.30 38.32 -0.56
N VAL A 645 20.36 37.50 -0.06
CA VAL A 645 20.01 37.49 1.37
C VAL A 645 21.19 37.05 2.23
N GLU A 646 21.92 36.04 1.77
CA GLU A 646 23.13 35.57 2.45
C GLU A 646 24.23 36.63 2.44
N MET A 647 24.45 37.29 1.29
CA MET A 647 25.42 38.38 1.16
C MET A 647 25.10 39.52 2.13
N ASP A 648 23.86 40.02 2.12
CA ASP A 648 23.41 41.11 2.99
C ASP A 648 23.57 40.78 4.48
N ALA A 649 23.28 39.53 4.86
CA ALA A 649 23.45 39.05 6.24
C ALA A 649 24.92 39.07 6.68
N VAL A 650 25.84 38.63 5.79
CA VAL A 650 27.28 38.70 6.04
C VAL A 650 27.73 40.16 6.15
N GLU A 651 27.27 41.04 5.26
CA GLU A 651 27.63 42.46 5.33
C GLU A 651 27.15 43.12 6.62
N ALA A 652 25.93 42.79 7.06
CA ALA A 652 25.35 43.32 8.29
C ALA A 652 26.14 42.86 9.54
N ASP A 653 26.53 41.58 9.64
CA ASP A 653 27.35 41.09 10.76
C ASP A 653 28.72 41.76 10.77
N VAL A 654 29.36 41.84 9.60
CA VAL A 654 30.67 42.50 9.44
C VAL A 654 30.59 43.98 9.81
N ALA A 655 29.52 44.68 9.42
CA ALA A 655 29.32 46.08 9.79
C ALA A 655 29.14 46.26 11.31
N GLN A 656 28.39 45.39 11.98
CA GLN A 656 28.24 45.40 13.44
C GLN A 656 29.56 45.06 14.15
N TYR A 657 30.31 44.09 13.62
CA TYR A 657 31.62 43.71 14.16
C TYR A 657 32.63 44.86 14.02
N ARG A 658 32.72 45.47 12.82
CA ARG A 658 33.55 46.64 12.55
C ARG A 658 33.20 47.82 13.45
N SER A 659 31.91 48.15 13.61
CA SER A 659 31.45 49.22 14.49
C SER A 659 31.89 49.02 15.95
N ARG A 660 31.89 47.78 16.44
CA ARG A 660 32.45 47.45 17.77
C ARG A 660 33.95 47.69 17.83
N LEU A 661 34.70 47.26 16.82
CA LEU A 661 36.15 47.47 16.74
C LEU A 661 36.50 48.96 16.64
N ASP A 662 35.79 49.72 15.81
CA ASP A 662 35.94 51.18 15.68
C ASP A 662 35.76 51.88 17.03
N ARG A 663 34.70 51.53 17.77
CA ARG A 663 34.46 52.09 19.11
C ARG A 663 35.60 51.75 20.07
N THR A 664 36.03 50.49 20.11
CA THR A 664 37.10 50.04 21.01
C THR A 664 38.45 50.70 20.65
N HIS A 665 38.70 50.91 19.36
CA HIS A 665 39.89 51.60 18.88
C HIS A 665 39.87 53.10 19.23
N LEU A 666 38.72 53.77 19.06
CA LEU A 666 38.55 55.16 19.47
C LEU A 666 38.69 55.35 20.98
N GLU A 667 38.21 54.41 21.79
CA GLU A 667 38.37 54.43 23.26
C GLU A 667 39.84 54.28 23.69
N SER A 668 40.63 53.50 22.96
CA SER A 668 42.03 53.22 23.31
C SER A 668 43.03 54.23 22.73
N TRP A 669 42.83 54.70 21.50
CA TRP A 669 43.76 55.57 20.77
C TRP A 669 43.26 57.00 20.56
N GLY A 670 41.99 57.28 20.89
CA GLY A 670 41.38 58.58 20.63
C GLY A 670 41.13 58.84 19.14
N LYS A 671 40.72 60.08 18.81
CA LYS A 671 40.51 60.49 17.42
C LYS A 671 41.85 60.62 16.68
N ARG A 672 41.87 60.18 15.42
CA ARG A 672 43.03 60.34 14.52
C ARG A 672 43.54 61.80 14.53
N PRO A 673 44.83 62.03 14.83
CA PRO A 673 45.43 63.37 14.78
C PRO A 673 45.36 63.96 13.37
N ASP A 674 44.98 65.23 13.26
CA ASP A 674 44.90 65.98 12.00
C ASP A 674 46.17 66.84 11.82
N PRO A 675 47.08 66.48 10.90
CA PRO A 675 48.34 67.20 10.71
C PRO A 675 48.15 68.64 10.21
N GLU A 676 47.02 68.98 9.59
CA GLU A 676 46.77 70.32 9.04
C GLU A 676 46.32 71.31 10.12
N LYS A 677 45.75 70.81 11.23
CA LYS A 677 45.34 71.61 12.39
C LYS A 677 46.46 71.86 13.40
N ALA A 678 47.64 71.26 13.20
CA ALA A 678 48.78 71.43 14.07
C ALA A 678 49.55 72.73 13.77
N GLY A 679 49.76 73.56 14.80
CA GLY A 679 50.54 74.79 14.70
C GLY A 679 52.05 74.53 14.55
N GLY A 680 52.67 75.22 13.60
CA GLY A 680 54.13 75.18 13.38
C GLY A 680 54.66 73.94 12.67
N PHE A 681 55.80 74.07 11.99
CA PHE A 681 56.42 73.01 11.17
C PHE A 681 56.70 71.72 11.96
N ILE A 682 57.24 71.85 13.19
CA ILE A 682 57.53 70.71 14.08
C ILE A 682 56.23 70.02 14.52
N GLY A 683 55.20 70.79 14.87
CA GLY A 683 53.89 70.27 15.26
C GLY A 683 53.23 69.45 14.15
N ARG A 684 53.29 69.92 12.90
CA ARG A 684 52.80 69.16 11.73
C ARG A 684 53.57 67.86 11.51
N HIS A 685 54.89 67.86 11.70
CA HIS A 685 55.70 66.66 11.54
C HIS A 685 55.36 65.59 12.60
N VAL A 686 55.25 65.98 13.87
CA VAL A 686 54.86 65.08 14.96
C VAL A 686 53.43 64.56 14.77
N ALA A 687 52.50 65.41 14.36
CA ALA A 687 51.12 65.01 14.07
C ALA A 687 51.05 64.02 12.89
N LYS A 688 51.89 64.18 11.85
CA LYS A 688 52.00 63.26 10.73
C LYS A 688 52.50 61.87 11.16
N VAL A 689 53.52 61.81 12.01
CA VAL A 689 54.04 60.53 12.55
C VAL A 689 53.00 59.84 13.42
N LYS A 690 52.31 60.58 14.30
CA LYS A 690 51.23 60.03 15.13
C LYS A 690 50.02 59.58 14.30
N ALA A 691 49.66 60.29 13.24
CA ALA A 691 48.61 59.89 12.32
C ALA A 691 48.98 58.60 11.57
N MET A 692 50.22 58.45 11.11
CA MET A 692 50.71 57.21 10.49
C MET A 692 50.68 56.03 11.47
N GLN A 693 51.05 56.24 12.73
CA GLN A 693 50.96 55.20 13.75
C GLN A 693 49.50 54.81 14.02
N TRP A 694 48.61 55.80 14.14
CA TRP A 694 47.17 55.58 14.28
C TRP A 694 46.61 54.78 13.10
N ASP A 695 46.95 55.14 11.86
CA ASP A 695 46.48 54.43 10.64
C ASP A 695 46.98 52.98 10.60
N ASN A 696 48.24 52.73 10.99
CA ASN A 696 48.79 51.38 11.06
C ASN A 696 48.07 50.52 12.12
N ASP A 697 47.83 51.07 13.30
CA ASP A 697 47.13 50.37 14.38
C ASP A 697 45.63 50.21 14.06
N PHE A 698 45.01 51.16 13.35
CA PHE A 698 43.64 51.05 12.86
C PHE A 698 43.52 49.91 11.84
N SER A 699 44.42 49.86 10.86
CA SER A 699 44.42 48.78 9.86
C SER A 699 44.63 47.40 10.51
N LYS A 700 45.54 47.32 11.48
CA LYS A 700 45.83 46.07 12.21
C LYS A 700 44.69 45.61 13.11
N ASN A 701 44.02 46.53 13.82
CA ASN A 701 43.07 46.18 14.88
C ASN A 701 41.60 46.28 14.45
N VAL A 702 41.31 46.93 13.32
CA VAL A 702 39.94 47.14 12.82
C VAL A 702 39.75 46.54 11.44
N GLU A 703 40.55 46.96 10.45
CA GLU A 703 40.33 46.58 9.05
C GLU A 703 40.61 45.09 8.81
N ARG A 704 41.82 44.61 9.14
CA ARG A 704 42.19 43.20 8.93
C ARG A 704 41.29 42.22 9.70
N PRO A 705 40.93 42.46 10.98
CA PRO A 705 39.98 41.59 11.67
C PRO A 705 38.58 41.60 11.04
N SER A 706 38.12 42.74 10.51
CA SER A 706 36.83 42.83 9.83
C SER A 706 36.81 42.05 8.51
N GLU A 707 37.91 42.10 7.75
CA GLU A 707 38.10 41.29 6.54
C GLU A 707 38.17 39.79 6.87
N ALA A 708 38.97 39.40 7.88
CA ALA A 708 39.03 38.00 8.32
C ALA A 708 37.67 37.47 8.80
N ARG A 709 36.85 38.32 9.43
CA ARG A 709 35.48 37.98 9.83
C ARG A 709 34.59 37.76 8.61
N ARG A 710 34.71 38.59 7.57
CA ARG A 710 33.97 38.43 6.31
C ARG A 710 34.34 37.12 5.61
N ASP A 711 35.63 36.81 5.53
CA ASP A 711 36.10 35.55 4.92
C ASP A 711 35.59 34.32 5.69
N HIS A 712 35.61 34.38 7.04
CA HIS A 712 35.05 33.32 7.88
C HIS A 712 33.56 33.09 7.62
N LEU A 713 32.76 34.16 7.56
CA LEU A 713 31.32 34.07 7.34
C LEU A 713 30.94 33.64 5.91
N ASN A 714 31.85 33.81 4.95
CA ASN A 714 31.68 33.30 3.59
C ASN A 714 32.10 31.82 3.45
N SER A 715 32.84 31.27 4.41
CA SER A 715 33.32 29.88 4.38
C SER A 715 32.23 28.83 4.69
N ASP A 716 32.56 27.55 4.54
CA ASP A 716 31.70 26.41 4.88
C ASP A 716 31.73 26.02 6.37
N HIS A 717 32.16 26.93 7.25
CA HIS A 717 32.17 26.65 8.69
C HIS A 717 30.72 26.55 9.23
N PRO A 718 30.42 25.62 10.16
CA PRO A 718 29.05 25.39 10.61
C PRO A 718 28.30 26.60 11.17
N ASP A 719 28.99 27.54 11.83
CA ASP A 719 28.38 28.77 12.36
C ASP A 719 28.05 29.80 11.27
N ALA A 720 28.90 29.89 10.24
CA ALA A 720 28.73 30.73 9.06
C ALA A 720 27.54 30.25 8.20
N ILE A 721 27.45 28.92 7.99
CA ILE A 721 26.29 28.29 7.34
C ILE A 721 25.02 28.59 8.13
N LYS A 722 25.05 28.40 9.44
CA LYS A 722 23.88 28.66 10.30
C LYS A 722 23.40 30.11 10.22
N LEU A 723 24.31 31.09 10.22
CA LEU A 723 23.95 32.51 10.11
C LEU A 723 23.25 32.81 8.77
N ARG A 724 23.76 32.25 7.66
CA ARG A 724 23.16 32.39 6.32
C ARG A 724 21.80 31.69 6.22
N ASP A 725 21.66 30.49 6.77
CA ASP A 725 20.40 29.74 6.79
C ASP A 725 19.32 30.42 7.65
N ASP A 726 19.70 30.99 8.80
CA ASP A 726 18.80 31.74 9.68
C ASP A 726 18.28 33.01 8.98
N ALA A 727 19.17 33.74 8.29
CA ALA A 727 18.81 34.92 7.48
C ALA A 727 17.87 34.56 6.33
N TRP A 728 18.16 33.47 5.61
CA TRP A 728 17.30 32.95 4.55
C TRP A 728 15.91 32.56 5.07
N SER A 729 15.85 31.87 6.21
CA SER A 729 14.60 31.48 6.86
C SER A 729 13.75 32.68 7.26
N GLN A 730 14.39 33.75 7.75
CA GLN A 730 13.70 34.99 8.11
C GLN A 730 13.19 35.76 6.88
N ALA A 731 13.95 35.77 5.78
CA ALA A 731 13.53 36.37 4.52
C ALA A 731 12.30 35.66 3.94
N LEU A 732 12.25 34.32 4.00
CA LEU A 732 11.07 33.56 3.59
C LEU A 732 9.83 33.90 4.45
N LYS A 733 9.97 33.94 5.78
CA LYS A 733 8.85 34.33 6.67
C LYS A 733 8.32 35.73 6.37
N THR A 734 9.22 36.66 6.04
CA THR A 734 8.86 38.04 5.70
C THR A 734 8.16 38.12 4.35
N HIS A 735 8.64 37.34 3.36
CA HIS A 735 8.00 37.20 2.05
C HIS A 735 6.59 36.60 2.18
N ASP A 736 6.42 35.49 2.89
CA ASP A 736 5.11 34.86 3.12
C ASP A 736 4.13 35.82 3.81
N SER A 737 4.61 36.59 4.79
CA SER A 737 3.81 37.62 5.45
C SER A 737 3.38 38.72 4.48
N SER A 738 4.28 39.12 3.58
CA SER A 738 4.02 40.14 2.55
C SER A 738 3.04 39.64 1.50
N VAL A 739 3.16 38.38 1.07
CA VAL A 739 2.21 37.72 0.16
C VAL A 739 0.83 37.66 0.81
N ASN A 740 0.74 37.24 2.07
CA ASN A 740 -0.53 37.20 2.79
C ASN A 740 -1.18 38.59 2.93
N ALA A 741 -0.38 39.63 3.18
CA ALA A 741 -0.88 41.00 3.23
C ALA A 741 -1.37 41.48 1.85
N TRP A 742 -0.61 41.19 0.79
CA TRP A 742 -0.98 41.51 -0.59
C TRP A 742 -2.29 40.81 -1.00
N THR A 743 -2.42 39.51 -0.73
CA THR A 743 -3.64 38.73 -1.02
C THR A 743 -4.86 39.32 -0.32
N LYS A 744 -4.74 39.63 0.99
CA LYS A 744 -5.83 40.28 1.74
C LYS A 744 -6.24 41.63 1.16
N ASN A 745 -5.27 42.41 0.68
CA ASN A 745 -5.53 43.72 0.06
C ASN A 745 -6.23 43.56 -1.31
N CYS A 746 -5.80 42.59 -2.12
CA CYS A 746 -6.44 42.25 -3.38
C CYS A 746 -7.88 41.74 -3.17
N ASP A 747 -8.11 40.89 -2.17
CA ASP A 747 -9.45 40.39 -1.83
C ASP A 747 -10.37 41.53 -1.38
N TYR A 748 -9.87 42.45 -0.55
CA TYR A 748 -10.61 43.64 -0.13
C TYR A 748 -10.92 44.57 -1.31
N ALA A 749 -10.01 44.69 -2.28
CA ALA A 749 -10.20 45.44 -3.52
C ALA A 749 -11.25 44.81 -4.44
N MET A 750 -11.21 43.49 -4.61
CA MET A 750 -12.23 42.76 -5.37
C MET A 750 -13.62 42.93 -4.75
N GLN A 751 -13.74 42.80 -3.42
CA GLN A 751 -15.01 43.02 -2.73
C GLN A 751 -15.51 44.45 -2.85
N THR A 752 -14.60 45.43 -2.76
CA THR A 752 -14.93 46.85 -2.94
C THR A 752 -15.47 47.12 -4.35
N LEU A 753 -14.80 46.59 -5.40
CA LEU A 753 -15.26 46.74 -6.78
C LEU A 753 -16.60 46.02 -7.03
N MET A 754 -16.77 44.82 -6.48
CA MET A 754 -18.05 44.09 -6.53
C MET A 754 -19.18 44.90 -5.89
N ASN A 755 -18.96 45.47 -4.71
CA ASN A 755 -19.97 46.27 -4.02
C ASN A 755 -20.27 47.59 -4.76
N THR A 756 -19.27 48.24 -5.38
CA THR A 756 -19.51 49.42 -6.23
C THR A 756 -20.26 49.10 -7.53
N HIS A 757 -20.25 47.85 -7.98
CA HIS A 757 -21.04 47.40 -9.14
C HIS A 757 -22.50 47.11 -8.80
N VAL A 758 -22.86 46.94 -7.52
CA VAL A 758 -24.24 46.69 -7.09
C VAL A 758 -25.07 48.00 -7.01
N ASP A 759 -24.42 49.16 -6.86
CA ASP A 759 -25.10 50.47 -6.77
C ASP A 759 -25.17 51.22 -8.12
N SER A 760 -25.05 50.54 -9.25
CA SER A 760 -25.18 51.17 -10.58
C SER A 760 -25.87 50.23 -11.56
N GLU A 761 -27.21 50.19 -11.54
CA GLU A 761 -27.99 49.79 -12.71
C GLU A 761 -27.67 50.76 -13.87
N PRO A 762 -27.25 50.29 -15.06
CA PRO A 762 -27.12 51.17 -16.20
C PRO A 762 -28.50 51.34 -16.88
N ALA A 763 -28.91 52.59 -17.03
CA ALA A 763 -29.95 52.97 -17.97
C ALA A 763 -29.58 52.48 -19.39
N ALA A 764 -30.59 52.05 -20.15
CA ALA A 764 -30.44 51.46 -21.48
C ALA A 764 -29.58 52.34 -22.43
N PRO A 765 -28.65 51.76 -23.22
CA PRO A 765 -27.78 52.54 -24.08
C PRO A 765 -28.54 53.10 -25.29
N ASN A 766 -28.21 54.34 -25.64
CA ASN A 766 -28.78 55.08 -26.75
C ASN A 766 -28.31 54.49 -28.10
N GLN A 767 -29.10 54.62 -29.16
CA GLN A 767 -28.87 53.96 -30.46
C GLN A 767 -27.54 54.32 -31.15
N ASP A 768 -26.90 55.42 -30.75
CA ASP A 768 -25.62 55.86 -31.32
C ASP A 768 -24.42 55.03 -30.81
N ASP A 769 -24.46 54.55 -29.57
CA ASP A 769 -23.38 53.69 -29.02
C ASP A 769 -23.36 52.31 -29.68
N GLN A 770 -24.54 51.81 -30.07
CA GLN A 770 -24.64 50.56 -30.82
C GLN A 770 -24.11 50.68 -32.25
N ARG A 771 -24.16 51.88 -32.87
CA ARG A 771 -23.57 52.11 -34.20
C ARG A 771 -22.05 52.24 -34.12
N ALA A 772 -21.53 52.92 -33.10
CA ALA A 772 -20.09 53.02 -32.87
C ALA A 772 -19.47 51.64 -32.57
N ALA A 773 -20.13 50.81 -31.75
CA ALA A 773 -19.67 49.45 -31.45
C ALA A 773 -19.60 48.56 -32.72
N ARG A 774 -20.63 48.63 -33.59
CA ARG A 774 -20.64 47.86 -34.85
C ARG A 774 -19.58 48.32 -35.84
N GLN A 775 -19.29 49.62 -35.92
CA GLN A 775 -18.19 50.13 -36.76
C GLN A 775 -16.82 49.71 -36.25
N THR A 776 -16.64 49.69 -34.92
CA THR A 776 -15.38 49.26 -34.29
C THR A 776 -15.16 47.76 -34.47
N GLU A 777 -16.23 46.96 -34.40
CA GLU A 777 -16.18 45.53 -34.66
C GLU A 777 -15.91 45.21 -36.13
N ALA A 778 -16.51 45.97 -37.06
CA ALA A 778 -16.22 45.87 -38.49
C ALA A 778 -14.75 46.21 -38.82
N GLN A 779 -14.18 47.26 -38.21
CA GLN A 779 -12.76 47.60 -38.38
C GLN A 779 -11.83 46.52 -37.82
N ARG A 780 -12.16 45.91 -36.67
CA ARG A 780 -11.38 44.80 -36.11
C ARG A 780 -11.44 43.54 -36.98
N LEU A 781 -12.58 43.26 -37.60
CA LEU A 781 -12.73 42.15 -38.55
C LEU A 781 -11.91 42.40 -39.83
N GLN A 782 -11.90 43.64 -40.33
CA GLN A 782 -11.12 44.01 -41.51
C GLN A 782 -9.61 43.91 -41.26
N GLN A 783 -9.11 44.40 -40.11
CA GLN A 783 -7.70 44.25 -39.73
C GLN A 783 -7.28 42.79 -39.59
N ARG A 784 -8.16 41.93 -39.06
CA ARG A 784 -7.88 40.50 -38.92
C ARG A 784 -7.86 39.77 -40.27
N GLN A 785 -8.67 40.23 -41.25
CA GLN A 785 -8.62 39.71 -42.62
C GLN A 785 -7.33 40.13 -43.35
N GLU A 786 -6.89 41.39 -43.18
CA GLU A 786 -5.62 41.87 -43.74
C GLU A 786 -4.40 41.14 -43.13
N GLU A 787 -4.46 40.82 -41.84
CA GLU A 787 -3.42 40.05 -41.14
C GLU A 787 -3.36 38.60 -41.66
N GLN A 788 -4.53 37.96 -41.86
CA GLN A 788 -4.61 36.63 -42.47
C GLN A 788 -4.16 36.61 -43.94
N GLU A 789 -4.44 37.66 -44.73
CA GLU A 789 -3.94 37.77 -46.11
C GLU A 789 -2.41 37.96 -46.13
N ARG A 790 -1.85 38.77 -45.22
CA ARG A 790 -0.40 38.92 -45.06
C ARG A 790 0.28 37.62 -44.66
N GLU A 791 -0.31 36.85 -43.73
CA GLU A 791 0.21 35.53 -43.36
C GLU A 791 0.14 34.56 -44.54
N ARG A 792 -0.92 34.62 -45.35
CA ARG A 792 -1.08 33.80 -46.55
C ARG A 792 -0.06 34.16 -47.62
N GLN A 793 0.20 35.44 -47.88
CA GLN A 793 1.26 35.89 -48.79
C GLN A 793 2.67 35.54 -48.29
N ASN A 794 2.91 35.64 -46.99
CA ASN A 794 4.18 35.20 -46.39
C ASN A 794 4.37 33.67 -46.46
N SER A 795 3.29 32.88 -46.39
CA SER A 795 3.38 31.43 -46.62
C SER A 795 3.65 31.08 -48.08
N LEU A 796 3.05 31.81 -49.03
CA LEU A 796 3.28 31.61 -50.47
C LEU A 796 4.71 31.99 -50.91
N ASN A 797 5.31 32.99 -50.27
CA ASN A 797 6.71 33.36 -50.49
C ASN A 797 7.73 32.39 -49.85
N ARG A 798 7.30 31.48 -48.97
CA ARG A 798 8.17 30.52 -48.28
C ARG A 798 8.37 29.19 -49.02
N ASP A 799 7.49 28.90 -49.99
CA ASP A 799 7.50 27.66 -50.78
C ASP A 799 7.99 27.87 -52.24
N SER A 800 8.65 28.99 -52.54
CA SER A 800 9.39 29.14 -53.81
C SER A 800 10.78 28.53 -53.68
N PRO A 801 11.10 27.45 -54.42
CA PRO A 801 12.46 26.92 -54.46
C PRO A 801 13.38 27.88 -55.21
N ASP A 802 14.51 28.23 -54.60
CA ASP A 802 15.62 28.96 -55.23
C ASP A 802 16.03 28.25 -56.52
N LEU A 803 15.82 28.93 -57.64
CA LEU A 803 16.49 28.65 -58.91
C LEU A 803 17.51 29.77 -59.15
N ASP A 804 18.73 29.33 -59.48
CA ASP A 804 19.89 30.09 -59.96
C ASP A 804 20.69 30.93 -58.94
N MET A 805 21.76 30.32 -58.41
CA MET A 805 23.17 30.57 -58.80
C MET A 805 24.16 29.83 -57.88
#